data_AF-A0A937KIT2-F1
#
_entry.id   AF-A0A937KIT2-F1
#
_cell.length_a   1.000
_cell.length_b   1.000
_cell.length_c   1.000
_cell.angle_alpha   90.00
_cell.angle_beta   90.00
_cell.angle_gamma   90.00
#
_symmetry.space_group_name_H-M   'P 1'
#
loop_
_entity.id
_entity.type
_entity.pdbx_description
1 polymer ?
#
loop_
_entity_poly.entity_id
_entity_poly.type
_entity_poly.pdbx_seq_one_letter_code
_entity_poly.pdbx_strand_id
1 'polypeptide(L)'
;MMSQQQLVDLVDAATGAGTASAIIEALRECEPDVLLQFLHGALDGQDAPDAVATGTPASPGAASGVIATDTDQAMAAADSGQAVILVRPETTPDDVLGMRASRGILTARGGLTSHAAVVARGWGIPAVVGLAELSIDGDTITIGAQTFAAGDMITIDGHTGAVYAGQMAVNITDAPPQVDQLLGWADQVITSAGVAVRVNADTPDDTTQGLRMGAVGIGLCRTEHMFLAPDRLPVMRRFILATDRDTEQAALDELRDLQTRDFADLLNALDGAPITVRLLDPPLHEFLPDLVALEVAAATGDVADDLASVRRLHESNPMLGTRGVRLGLLRHGLYEMQVHALCAAVIEHLDAGRNPRVEIMIPLVSDAAEMQRARALVSGVLAVQSHAGLDAEHVRIGTMIETPRAAVTAAAIARHADFVSFGTNDLTQLTFGLSRDDVEARLLPAYREMGVFGANPFEVLDPDGVGELVRHAVAGARDANPSITTSACGEHAGNPASIATLLHAGVTTVSCSPFRVPLARLAAARTLIEMGRVDESAVTPAPSTTAHTDSVPAASGAAGGGTVVDVDELMVLHVMRLRGFATPDAFIESVGANPDAILAGLVESGYVRFMEARSMYSLTTEGRERHATMLAERRHSAPVDIAGAYERFLELNTAFKDLCTSWQLRNGEQNDHSDADYDAGCIERLGTLNTDARDVIAEMASALPRLGRYVGRLDVAGADVAAGNTNRFTGVMCESFHDIWMELHEDLILLQGIDRAEEGSF
;
A
#
# COMPACT_ATOMS: atom_id res chain seq x y z
N MET A 1 12.91 19.77 18.06
CA MET A 1 12.37 18.40 18.16
C MET A 1 13.16 17.67 19.23
N MET A 2 12.52 16.85 20.07
CA MET A 2 13.20 16.04 21.08
C MET A 2 14.15 15.03 20.40
N SER A 3 15.34 14.78 20.95
CA SER A 3 16.27 13.77 20.41
C SER A 3 15.85 12.36 20.81
N GLN A 4 16.35 11.34 20.08
CA GLN A 4 16.15 9.94 20.45
C GLN A 4 16.58 9.64 21.90
N GLN A 5 17.72 10.16 22.35
CA GLN A 5 18.19 9.94 23.72
C GLN A 5 17.26 10.58 24.75
N GLN A 6 16.75 11.79 24.46
CA GLN A 6 15.78 12.44 25.33
C GLN A 6 14.47 11.66 25.43
N LEU A 7 14.02 11.04 24.33
CA LEU A 7 12.85 10.13 24.35
C LEU A 7 13.09 8.94 25.28
N VAL A 8 14.25 8.29 25.12
CA VAL A 8 14.63 7.12 25.93
C VAL A 8 14.69 7.49 27.40
N ASP A 9 15.39 8.58 27.75
CA ASP A 9 15.52 9.05 29.13
C ASP A 9 14.15 9.37 29.75
N LEU A 10 13.23 9.98 28.97
CA LEU A 10 11.87 10.31 29.40
C LEU A 10 11.05 9.05 29.72
N VAL A 11 11.06 8.07 28.82
CA VAL A 11 10.31 6.82 28.98
C VAL A 11 10.89 5.97 30.11
N ASP A 12 12.22 5.88 30.21
CA ASP A 12 12.90 5.13 31.28
C ASP A 12 12.62 5.76 32.67
N ALA A 13 12.62 7.09 32.76
CA ALA A 13 12.28 7.79 34.00
C ALA A 13 10.83 7.53 34.44
N ALA A 14 9.87 7.58 33.50
CA ALA A 14 8.47 7.28 33.79
C ALA A 14 8.25 5.81 34.19
N THR A 15 8.94 4.90 33.50
CA THR A 15 8.93 3.46 33.81
C THR A 15 9.49 3.20 35.21
N GLY A 16 10.63 3.80 35.54
CA GLY A 16 11.28 3.65 36.85
C GLY A 16 10.46 4.23 38.00
N ALA A 17 9.71 5.32 37.75
CA ALA A 17 8.77 5.87 38.72
C ALA A 17 7.59 4.92 38.99
N GLY A 18 7.13 4.18 37.98
CA GLY A 18 6.11 3.13 38.13
C GLY A 18 4.74 3.66 38.56
N THR A 19 4.40 4.91 38.22
CA THR A 19 3.10 5.52 38.55
C THR A 19 2.37 6.00 37.29
N ALA A 20 1.04 5.95 37.30
CA ALA A 20 0.20 6.49 36.22
C ALA A 20 0.49 7.97 35.96
N SER A 21 0.69 8.76 37.03
CA SER A 21 1.02 10.18 36.91
C SER A 21 2.33 10.43 36.15
N ALA A 22 3.35 9.59 36.35
CA ALA A 22 4.62 9.75 35.62
C ALA A 22 4.48 9.39 34.14
N ILE A 23 3.68 8.36 33.83
CA ILE A 23 3.38 7.95 32.45
C ILE A 23 2.59 9.04 31.72
N ILE A 24 1.57 9.59 32.37
CA ILE A 24 0.75 10.67 31.81
C ILE A 24 1.60 11.91 31.53
N GLU A 25 2.53 12.25 32.43
CA GLU A 25 3.44 13.38 32.19
C GLU A 25 4.41 13.10 31.03
N ALA A 26 4.97 11.89 30.93
CA ALA A 26 5.81 11.52 29.79
C ALA A 26 5.07 11.58 28.45
N LEU A 27 3.82 11.09 28.39
CA LEU A 27 2.98 11.23 27.20
C LEU A 27 2.74 12.70 26.85
N ARG A 28 2.46 13.54 27.86
CA ARG A 28 2.23 14.99 27.68
C ARG A 28 3.47 15.70 27.13
N GLU A 29 4.65 15.40 27.66
CA GLU A 29 5.92 16.03 27.27
C GLU A 29 6.42 15.58 25.89
N CYS A 30 6.03 14.40 25.41
CA CYS A 30 6.51 13.83 24.16
C CYS A 30 5.76 14.38 22.94
N GLU A 31 6.37 15.30 22.19
CA GLU A 31 5.80 15.81 20.94
C GLU A 31 5.69 14.72 19.86
N PRO A 32 4.51 14.51 19.23
CA PRO A 32 4.29 13.47 18.22
C PRO A 32 5.33 13.43 17.11
N ASP A 33 5.76 14.59 16.62
CA ASP A 33 6.68 14.69 15.48
C ASP A 33 8.04 14.01 15.74
N VAL A 34 8.39 13.74 17.00
CA VAL A 34 9.58 12.95 17.37
C VAL A 34 9.55 11.55 16.75
N LEU A 35 8.37 10.99 16.48
CA LEU A 35 8.23 9.65 15.91
C LEU A 35 8.61 9.60 14.42
N LEU A 36 8.54 10.74 13.72
CA LEU A 36 8.86 10.81 12.28
C LEU A 36 10.30 10.38 11.97
N GLN A 37 11.23 10.57 12.92
CA GLN A 37 12.63 10.19 12.76
C GLN A 37 12.85 8.67 12.70
N PHE A 38 11.88 7.87 13.18
CA PHE A 38 11.95 6.40 13.16
C PHE A 38 11.14 5.80 12.00
N LEU A 39 10.28 6.60 11.36
CA LEU A 39 9.40 6.17 10.29
C LEU A 39 10.02 6.38 8.89
N HIS A 40 10.98 7.29 8.79
CA HIS A 40 11.60 7.68 7.53
C HIS A 40 13.13 7.70 7.63
N GLY A 41 13.82 7.40 6.52
CA GLY A 41 15.27 7.53 6.45
C GLY A 41 15.71 8.98 6.52
N ALA A 42 16.87 9.26 7.10
CA ALA A 42 17.49 10.58 7.15
C ALA A 42 18.89 10.56 6.54
N LEU A 43 19.34 11.70 6.03
CA LEU A 43 20.72 11.88 5.57
C LEU A 43 21.65 12.05 6.78
N ASP A 44 22.86 11.50 6.68
CA ASP A 44 23.89 11.69 7.70
C ASP A 44 24.42 13.13 7.66
N GLY A 45 24.16 13.90 8.72
CA GLY A 45 24.23 15.36 8.71
C GLY A 45 25.62 15.99 8.88
N GLN A 46 26.71 15.21 8.85
CA GLN A 46 28.03 15.74 9.22
C GLN A 46 28.86 16.34 8.08
N ASP A 47 28.59 16.02 6.80
CA ASP A 47 29.34 16.56 5.65
C ASP A 47 28.53 16.51 4.33
N ALA A 48 27.26 16.93 4.34
CA ALA A 48 26.44 16.93 3.13
C ALA A 48 26.94 17.98 2.11
N PRO A 49 27.13 17.61 0.83
CA PRO A 49 27.47 18.57 -0.23
C PRO A 49 26.32 19.57 -0.46
N ASP A 50 26.61 20.68 -1.12
CA ASP A 50 25.58 21.65 -1.50
C ASP A 50 24.49 20.98 -2.37
N ALA A 51 23.23 21.24 -2.03
CA ALA A 51 22.09 20.74 -2.80
C ALA A 51 22.16 21.28 -4.24
N VAL A 52 21.91 20.40 -5.21
CA VAL A 52 21.87 20.73 -6.64
C VAL A 52 20.67 21.62 -6.95
N ALA A 53 19.54 21.36 -6.27
CA ALA A 53 18.33 22.15 -6.36
C ALA A 53 17.46 21.90 -5.10
N THR A 54 16.42 22.71 -4.91
CA THR A 54 15.47 22.55 -3.79
C THR A 54 14.04 22.75 -4.26
N GLY A 55 13.19 21.77 -3.98
CA GLY A 55 11.76 21.77 -4.30
C GLY A 55 10.89 21.84 -3.06
N THR A 56 9.63 21.47 -3.21
CA THR A 56 8.67 21.43 -2.10
C THR A 56 8.77 20.08 -1.37
N PRO A 57 8.99 20.04 -0.04
CA PRO A 57 9.05 18.80 0.74
C PRO A 57 7.66 18.15 0.86
N ALA A 58 7.33 17.24 -0.05
CA ALA A 58 6.00 16.64 -0.14
C ALA A 58 5.75 15.51 0.84
N SER A 59 6.74 14.63 0.99
CA SER A 59 6.64 13.46 1.86
C SER A 59 7.98 13.27 2.56
N PRO A 60 7.99 13.22 3.90
CA PRO A 60 9.22 13.23 4.69
C PRO A 60 10.09 11.98 4.43
N GLY A 61 11.39 12.16 4.67
CA GLY A 61 12.41 11.12 4.56
C GLY A 61 13.41 11.38 3.45
N ALA A 62 14.51 10.63 3.45
CA ALA A 62 15.55 10.67 2.45
C ALA A 62 15.60 9.36 1.66
N ALA A 63 15.96 9.45 0.39
CA ALA A 63 16.12 8.30 -0.50
C ALA A 63 17.24 8.55 -1.50
N SER A 64 18.07 7.52 -1.71
CA SER A 64 19.08 7.47 -2.76
C SER A 64 18.72 6.37 -3.75
N GLY A 65 18.86 6.64 -5.04
CA GLY A 65 18.55 5.66 -6.07
C GLY A 65 18.87 6.15 -7.49
N VAL A 66 18.79 5.22 -8.43
CA VAL A 66 18.95 5.49 -9.86
C VAL A 66 17.72 6.22 -10.38
N ILE A 67 17.93 7.18 -11.29
CA ILE A 67 16.85 7.92 -11.94
C ILE A 67 16.09 6.97 -12.88
N ALA A 68 14.77 6.88 -12.71
CA ALA A 68 13.85 6.33 -13.70
C ALA A 68 12.87 7.41 -14.14
N THR A 69 12.64 7.56 -15.46
CA THR A 69 11.80 8.64 -16.01
C THR A 69 10.37 8.22 -16.35
N ASP A 70 10.07 6.94 -16.22
CA ASP A 70 8.75 6.34 -16.45
C ASP A 70 8.56 5.09 -15.58
N THR A 71 7.32 4.57 -15.60
CA THR A 71 6.91 3.40 -14.81
C THR A 71 7.69 2.14 -15.15
N ASP A 72 7.91 1.88 -16.44
CA ASP A 72 8.55 0.64 -16.90
C ASP A 72 10.02 0.61 -16.49
N GLN A 73 10.73 1.73 -16.63
CA GLN A 73 12.10 1.89 -16.14
C GLN A 73 12.16 1.69 -14.61
N ALA A 74 11.20 2.26 -13.88
CA ALA A 74 11.18 2.17 -12.42
C ALA A 74 10.96 0.73 -11.96
N MET A 75 10.04 0.00 -12.60
CA MET A 75 9.79 -1.41 -12.30
C MET A 75 10.99 -2.27 -12.69
N ALA A 76 11.52 -2.13 -13.90
CA ALA A 76 12.67 -2.93 -14.35
C ALA A 76 13.90 -2.74 -13.46
N ALA A 77 14.19 -1.51 -13.04
CA ALA A 77 15.28 -1.21 -12.11
C ALA A 77 15.00 -1.80 -10.72
N ALA A 78 13.78 -1.69 -10.20
CA ALA A 78 13.40 -2.28 -8.92
C ALA A 78 13.46 -3.82 -8.94
N ASP A 79 13.00 -4.46 -10.01
CA ASP A 79 13.03 -5.91 -10.23
C ASP A 79 14.48 -6.44 -10.31
N SER A 80 15.40 -5.61 -10.80
CA SER A 80 16.85 -5.89 -10.77
C SER A 80 17.50 -5.65 -9.40
N GLY A 81 16.70 -5.29 -8.38
CA GLY A 81 17.15 -5.04 -7.01
C GLY A 81 17.77 -3.65 -6.78
N GLN A 82 17.67 -2.74 -7.75
CA GLN A 82 18.19 -1.38 -7.60
C GLN A 82 17.22 -0.50 -6.80
N ALA A 83 17.78 0.44 -6.02
CA ALA A 83 16.99 1.51 -5.42
C ALA A 83 16.67 2.56 -6.49
N VAL A 84 15.41 2.97 -6.61
CA VAL A 84 14.93 3.84 -7.71
C VAL A 84 14.42 5.18 -7.18
N ILE A 85 14.72 6.26 -7.88
CA ILE A 85 14.06 7.55 -7.74
C ILE A 85 13.25 7.81 -9.01
N LEU A 86 11.93 7.83 -8.91
CA LEU A 86 11.05 8.15 -10.03
C LEU A 86 11.04 9.66 -10.26
N VAL A 87 11.52 10.08 -11.43
CA VAL A 87 11.62 11.48 -11.84
C VAL A 87 10.62 11.75 -12.96
N ARG A 88 9.61 12.57 -12.69
CA ARG A 88 8.53 12.86 -13.67
C ARG A 88 8.27 14.36 -13.81
N PRO A 89 7.74 14.84 -14.95
CA PRO A 89 7.26 16.22 -15.03
C PRO A 89 6.13 16.46 -14.01
N GLU A 90 5.21 15.50 -13.94
CA GLU A 90 4.11 15.35 -12.99
C GLU A 90 3.73 13.86 -12.96
N THR A 91 3.16 13.36 -11.87
CA THR A 91 2.63 11.99 -11.83
C THR A 91 1.13 11.97 -12.05
N THR A 92 0.65 10.86 -12.57
CA THR A 92 -0.73 10.53 -12.92
C THR A 92 -1.10 9.17 -12.33
N PRO A 93 -2.39 8.76 -12.34
CA PRO A 93 -2.79 7.43 -11.89
C PRO A 93 -2.05 6.27 -12.57
N ASP A 94 -1.62 6.45 -13.83
CA ASP A 94 -0.86 5.43 -14.57
C ASP A 94 0.58 5.24 -14.01
N ASP A 95 1.08 6.22 -13.24
CA ASP A 95 2.42 6.15 -12.63
C ASP A 95 2.42 5.40 -11.27
N VAL A 96 1.26 4.97 -10.75
CA VAL A 96 1.10 4.36 -9.41
C VAL A 96 2.01 3.16 -9.20
N LEU A 97 2.15 2.28 -10.19
CA LEU A 97 3.03 1.11 -10.11
C LEU A 97 4.50 1.52 -10.00
N GLY A 98 4.96 2.46 -10.83
CA GLY A 98 6.32 2.97 -10.81
C GLY A 98 6.63 3.73 -9.51
N MET A 99 5.65 4.49 -9.00
CA MET A 99 5.75 5.18 -7.72
C MET A 99 5.92 4.18 -6.57
N ARG A 100 5.18 3.06 -6.58
CA ARG A 100 5.25 2.02 -5.55
C ARG A 100 6.55 1.23 -5.60
N ALA A 101 7.10 1.02 -6.80
CA ALA A 101 8.41 0.40 -6.99
C ALA A 101 9.59 1.30 -6.54
N SER A 102 9.34 2.60 -6.38
CA SER A 102 10.39 3.59 -6.12
C SER A 102 10.69 3.81 -4.64
N ARG A 103 11.95 4.14 -4.34
CA ARG A 103 12.41 4.57 -3.01
C ARG A 103 12.16 6.05 -2.76
N GLY A 104 12.01 6.84 -3.80
CA GLY A 104 11.71 8.26 -3.70
C GLY A 104 11.08 8.78 -4.99
N ILE A 105 10.37 9.91 -4.90
CA ILE A 105 9.69 10.55 -6.02
C ILE A 105 10.15 12.00 -6.16
N LEU A 106 10.50 12.39 -7.37
CA LEU A 106 10.89 13.75 -7.72
C LEU A 106 10.02 14.26 -8.87
N THR A 107 9.38 15.41 -8.71
CA THR A 107 8.58 16.01 -9.79
C THR A 107 8.88 17.47 -10.06
N ALA A 108 8.78 17.87 -11.33
CA ALA A 108 9.04 19.24 -11.76
C ALA A 108 7.88 20.17 -11.37
N ARG A 109 6.65 19.64 -11.44
CA ARG A 109 5.40 20.32 -11.14
C ARG A 109 4.66 19.58 -10.02
N GLY A 110 3.75 20.29 -9.36
CA GLY A 110 2.94 19.74 -8.26
C GLY A 110 3.26 20.40 -6.92
N GLY A 111 2.23 20.56 -6.08
CA GLY A 111 2.33 21.03 -4.71
C GLY A 111 2.22 19.88 -3.70
N LEU A 112 2.10 20.23 -2.41
CA LEU A 112 1.94 19.27 -1.31
C LEU A 112 0.72 18.35 -1.46
N THR A 113 -0.21 18.57 -2.37
CA THR A 113 -1.38 17.74 -2.60
C THR A 113 -1.49 17.25 -4.04
N SER A 114 -0.45 17.46 -4.84
CA SER A 114 -0.31 16.77 -6.12
C SER A 114 -0.47 15.25 -5.94
N HIS A 115 -0.87 14.56 -7.01
CA HIS A 115 -0.95 13.10 -7.03
C HIS A 115 0.31 12.46 -6.43
N ALA A 116 1.50 12.94 -6.84
CA ALA A 116 2.80 12.55 -6.29
C ALA A 116 2.85 12.67 -4.77
N ALA A 117 2.51 13.85 -4.23
CA ALA A 117 2.62 14.14 -2.81
C ALA A 117 1.62 13.34 -1.95
N VAL A 118 0.37 13.21 -2.39
CA VAL A 118 -0.67 12.49 -1.66
C VAL A 118 -0.33 11.00 -1.59
N VAL A 119 0.02 10.40 -2.72
CA VAL A 119 0.36 8.98 -2.82
C VAL A 119 1.65 8.68 -2.05
N ALA A 120 2.70 9.50 -2.23
CA ALA A 120 3.97 9.32 -1.53
C ALA A 120 3.81 9.40 -0.01
N ARG A 121 3.01 10.35 0.50
CA ARG A 121 2.69 10.42 1.94
C ARG A 121 1.84 9.25 2.42
N GLY A 122 0.95 8.75 1.58
CA GLY A 122 0.16 7.56 1.86
C GLY A 122 1.06 6.36 2.15
N TRP A 123 2.09 6.19 1.35
CA TRP A 123 3.03 5.06 1.41
C TRP A 123 4.32 5.34 2.18
N GLY A 124 4.48 6.53 2.76
CA GLY A 124 5.70 6.92 3.47
C GLY A 124 6.94 6.96 2.58
N ILE A 125 6.76 7.11 1.26
CA ILE A 125 7.85 7.25 0.29
C ILE A 125 8.33 8.70 0.32
N PRO A 126 9.63 8.98 0.51
CA PRO A 126 10.22 10.31 0.36
C PRO A 126 9.84 10.97 -0.95
N ALA A 127 9.37 12.22 -0.91
CA ALA A 127 9.01 12.95 -2.12
C ALA A 127 9.36 14.43 -2.07
N VAL A 128 9.92 14.90 -3.19
CA VAL A 128 10.16 16.32 -3.47
C VAL A 128 9.37 16.67 -4.74
N VAL A 129 8.51 17.67 -4.65
CA VAL A 129 7.61 18.04 -5.77
C VAL A 129 7.76 19.51 -6.13
N GLY A 130 7.30 19.88 -7.32
CA GLY A 130 7.33 21.28 -7.75
C GLY A 130 8.75 21.83 -7.90
N LEU A 131 9.71 20.99 -8.29
CA LEU A 131 11.07 21.42 -8.57
C LEU A 131 11.13 22.14 -9.92
N ALA A 132 10.89 23.45 -9.93
CA ALA A 132 10.79 24.24 -11.17
C ALA A 132 12.05 24.18 -12.07
N GLU A 133 13.20 23.84 -11.48
CA GLU A 133 14.50 23.70 -12.14
C GLU A 133 14.74 22.30 -12.71
N LEU A 134 13.77 21.39 -12.59
CA LEU A 134 13.80 20.06 -13.22
C LEU A 134 13.22 20.12 -14.64
N SER A 135 14.00 19.66 -15.61
CA SER A 135 13.59 19.47 -17.00
C SER A 135 13.95 18.06 -17.46
N ILE A 136 13.05 17.42 -18.22
CA ILE A 136 13.25 16.09 -18.79
C ILE A 136 13.05 16.23 -20.30
N ASP A 137 14.09 15.95 -21.09
CA ASP A 137 14.08 15.99 -22.56
C ASP A 137 14.72 14.73 -23.12
N GLY A 138 13.89 13.75 -23.50
CA GLY A 138 14.34 12.40 -23.84
C GLY A 138 15.11 11.77 -22.69
N ASP A 139 16.33 11.30 -22.97
CA ASP A 139 17.22 10.67 -21.99
C ASP A 139 17.99 11.69 -21.13
N THR A 140 17.79 12.99 -21.36
CA THR A 140 18.52 14.06 -20.66
C THR A 140 17.65 14.64 -19.54
N ILE A 141 18.09 14.46 -18.29
CA ILE A 141 17.47 15.05 -17.10
C ILE A 141 18.33 16.22 -16.63
N THR A 142 17.77 17.42 -16.54
CA THR A 142 18.47 18.59 -15.98
C THR A 142 17.85 18.94 -14.64
N ILE A 143 18.67 19.05 -13.59
CA ILE A 143 18.27 19.48 -12.25
C ILE A 143 19.16 20.67 -11.86
N GLY A 144 18.57 21.86 -11.75
CA GLY A 144 19.35 23.08 -11.49
C GLY A 144 20.32 23.36 -12.64
N ALA A 145 21.62 23.44 -12.32
CA ALA A 145 22.69 23.64 -13.32
C ALA A 145 23.35 22.33 -13.79
N GLN A 146 22.93 21.17 -13.28
CA GLN A 146 23.55 19.88 -13.58
C GLN A 146 22.68 19.03 -14.50
N THR A 147 23.34 18.17 -15.28
CA THR A 147 22.70 17.25 -16.23
C THR A 147 23.02 15.81 -15.85
N PHE A 148 21.99 14.97 -15.90
CA PHE A 148 21.97 13.56 -15.56
C PHE A 148 21.31 12.77 -16.69
N ALA A 149 21.51 11.46 -16.69
CA ALA A 149 20.82 10.49 -17.53
C ALA A 149 19.95 9.53 -16.69
N ALA A 150 19.00 8.84 -17.34
CA ALA A 150 18.33 7.71 -16.70
C ALA A 150 19.37 6.66 -16.27
N GLY A 151 19.20 6.10 -15.07
CA GLY A 151 20.17 5.21 -14.44
C GLY A 151 21.23 5.93 -13.57
N ASP A 152 21.41 7.25 -13.71
CA ASP A 152 22.32 8.00 -12.84
C ASP A 152 21.78 8.06 -11.41
N MET A 153 22.70 8.08 -10.45
CA MET A 153 22.36 8.08 -9.03
C MET A 153 22.11 9.50 -8.52
N ILE A 154 20.99 9.69 -7.82
CA ILE A 154 20.68 10.91 -7.08
C ILE A 154 20.19 10.58 -5.67
N THR A 155 20.18 11.60 -4.83
CA THR A 155 19.60 11.55 -3.49
C THR A 155 18.58 12.67 -3.34
N ILE A 156 17.42 12.36 -2.76
CA ILE A 156 16.41 13.36 -2.38
C ILE A 156 16.19 13.35 -0.87
N ASP A 157 15.90 14.52 -0.31
CA ASP A 157 15.44 14.71 1.06
C ASP A 157 14.06 15.39 1.04
N GLY A 158 13.02 14.59 1.23
CA GLY A 158 11.64 15.02 1.30
C GLY A 158 11.27 15.73 2.60
N HIS A 159 12.19 15.86 3.57
CA HIS A 159 12.00 16.71 4.76
C HIS A 159 12.36 18.17 4.46
N THR A 160 13.45 18.40 3.73
CA THR A 160 13.94 19.75 3.40
C THR A 160 13.58 20.21 1.99
N GLY A 161 13.21 19.27 1.10
CA GLY A 161 13.01 19.51 -0.32
C GLY A 161 14.31 19.47 -1.13
N ALA A 162 15.45 19.15 -0.52
CA ALA A 162 16.76 19.18 -1.17
C ALA A 162 16.97 17.98 -2.12
N VAL A 163 17.69 18.23 -3.21
CA VAL A 163 18.14 17.20 -4.16
C VAL A 163 19.65 17.27 -4.29
N TYR A 164 20.32 16.13 -4.20
CA TYR A 164 21.78 16.02 -4.24
C TYR A 164 22.22 15.11 -5.39
N ALA A 165 23.37 15.43 -5.98
CA ALA A 165 24.00 14.59 -6.98
C ALA A 165 24.66 13.37 -6.32
N GLY A 166 24.48 12.19 -6.92
CA GLY A 166 25.11 10.95 -6.46
C GLY A 166 24.40 10.29 -5.28
N GLN A 167 25.04 9.20 -4.81
CA GLN A 167 24.56 8.43 -3.67
C GLN A 167 25.00 9.07 -2.36
N MET A 168 24.04 9.31 -1.46
CA MET A 168 24.34 9.61 -0.07
C MET A 168 23.88 8.47 0.84
N ALA A 169 24.50 8.39 2.02
CA ALA A 169 24.08 7.47 3.06
C ALA A 169 22.72 7.92 3.62
N VAL A 170 21.71 7.08 3.42
CA VAL A 170 20.39 7.23 4.02
C VAL A 170 20.28 6.21 5.14
N ASN A 171 20.17 6.69 6.36
CA ASN A 171 20.05 5.85 7.54
C ASN A 171 18.62 5.95 8.07
N ILE A 172 17.95 4.81 8.23
CA ILE A 172 16.73 4.74 9.05
C ILE A 172 17.19 4.48 10.47
N THR A 173 16.85 5.37 11.38
CA THR A 173 17.09 5.15 12.81
C THR A 173 16.11 4.10 13.30
N ASP A 174 16.62 2.96 13.76
CA ASP A 174 15.78 1.94 14.39
C ASP A 174 15.09 2.55 15.62
N ALA A 175 13.78 2.36 15.73
CA ALA A 175 13.02 2.83 16.87
C ALA A 175 13.54 2.13 18.14
N PRO A 176 13.92 2.87 19.20
CA PRO A 176 14.27 2.23 20.46
C PRO A 176 13.01 1.57 21.07
N PRO A 177 13.14 0.48 21.86
CA PRO A 177 12.00 -0.21 22.49
C PRO A 177 11.07 0.71 23.30
N GLN A 178 11.61 1.82 23.80
CA GLN A 178 10.88 2.87 24.49
C GLN A 178 9.77 3.52 23.64
N VAL A 179 9.88 3.50 22.31
CA VAL A 179 8.80 3.97 21.41
C VAL A 179 7.58 3.07 21.52
N ASP A 180 7.76 1.74 21.46
CA ASP A 180 6.65 0.80 21.61
C ASP A 180 6.01 0.89 22.98
N GLN A 181 6.83 1.07 24.02
CA GLN A 181 6.34 1.27 25.38
C GLN A 181 5.51 2.56 25.50
N LEU A 182 6.00 3.68 24.96
CA LEU A 182 5.29 4.95 24.93
C LEU A 182 3.95 4.83 24.19
N LEU A 183 3.95 4.17 23.03
CA LEU A 183 2.75 3.97 22.22
C LEU A 183 1.77 3.00 22.91
N GLY A 184 2.25 1.99 23.63
CA GLY A 184 1.42 1.13 24.47
C GLY A 184 0.74 1.90 25.61
N TRP A 185 1.41 2.88 26.21
CA TRP A 185 0.77 3.80 27.17
C TRP A 185 -0.26 4.71 26.50
N ALA A 186 0.04 5.21 25.29
CA ALA A 186 -0.89 6.01 24.52
C ALA A 186 -2.18 5.23 24.22
N ASP A 187 -2.08 3.95 23.86
CA ASP A 187 -3.22 3.07 23.61
C ASP A 187 -4.10 2.88 24.84
N GLN A 188 -3.51 2.76 26.03
CA GLN A 188 -4.27 2.65 27.29
C GLN A 188 -5.13 3.89 27.53
N VAL A 189 -4.56 5.09 27.29
CA VAL A 189 -5.29 6.36 27.39
C VAL A 189 -6.40 6.44 26.34
N ILE A 190 -6.09 6.13 25.08
CA ILE A 190 -7.04 6.18 23.97
C ILE A 190 -8.23 5.22 24.21
N THR A 191 -7.93 3.98 24.58
CA THR A 191 -8.91 2.92 24.77
C THR A 191 -9.84 3.23 25.94
N SER A 192 -9.28 3.66 27.08
CA SER A 192 -10.08 4.02 28.27
C SER A 192 -11.01 5.22 28.02
N ALA A 193 -10.64 6.13 27.11
CA ALA A 193 -11.47 7.25 26.71
C ALA A 193 -12.52 6.92 25.63
N GLY A 194 -12.57 5.67 25.16
CA GLY A 194 -13.45 5.23 24.07
C GLY A 194 -13.08 5.84 22.71
N VAL A 195 -11.81 6.17 22.50
CA VAL A 195 -11.28 6.65 21.22
C VAL A 195 -10.60 5.50 20.48
N ALA A 196 -10.55 5.57 19.15
CA ALA A 196 -9.83 4.60 18.32
C ALA A 196 -8.99 5.30 17.24
N VAL A 197 -7.85 4.71 16.91
CA VAL A 197 -7.02 5.08 15.76
C VAL A 197 -7.09 3.94 14.75
N ARG A 198 -7.67 4.21 13.58
CA ARG A 198 -7.80 3.27 12.47
C ARG A 198 -6.89 3.67 11.31
N VAL A 199 -6.78 2.79 10.32
CA VAL A 199 -6.02 3.04 9.09
C VAL A 199 -6.95 3.28 7.89
N ASN A 200 -6.52 4.14 6.97
CA ASN A 200 -7.07 4.20 5.62
C ASN A 200 -6.29 3.21 4.77
N ALA A 201 -6.94 2.13 4.35
CA ALA A 201 -6.31 1.06 3.60
C ALA A 201 -7.30 0.46 2.61
N ASP A 202 -6.82 0.24 1.39
CA ASP A 202 -7.63 -0.25 0.27
C ASP A 202 -7.15 -1.63 -0.21
N THR A 203 -6.00 -2.10 0.30
CA THR A 203 -5.37 -3.38 -0.04
C THR A 203 -4.99 -4.19 1.22
N PRO A 204 -4.82 -5.52 1.11
CA PRO A 204 -4.34 -6.35 2.23
C PRO A 204 -2.97 -5.91 2.77
N ASP A 205 -2.06 -5.45 1.91
CA ASP A 205 -0.74 -4.96 2.30
C ASP A 205 -0.84 -3.70 3.17
N ASP A 206 -1.61 -2.71 2.72
CA ASP A 206 -1.84 -1.47 3.47
C ASP A 206 -2.51 -1.75 4.82
N THR A 207 -3.42 -2.73 4.83
CA THR A 207 -4.12 -3.19 6.03
C THR A 207 -3.13 -3.79 7.02
N THR A 208 -2.33 -4.75 6.57
CA THR A 208 -1.31 -5.41 7.39
C THR A 208 -0.30 -4.40 7.94
N GLN A 209 0.14 -3.45 7.10
CA GLN A 209 1.04 -2.37 7.51
C GLN A 209 0.40 -1.46 8.57
N GLY A 210 -0.87 -1.08 8.40
CA GLY A 210 -1.61 -0.28 9.36
C GLY A 210 -1.77 -0.96 10.72
N LEU A 211 -2.13 -2.24 10.72
CA LEU A 211 -2.28 -3.04 11.94
C LEU A 211 -0.95 -3.18 12.69
N ARG A 212 0.15 -3.43 11.97
CA ARG A 212 1.52 -3.46 12.56
C ARG A 212 1.89 -2.13 13.22
N MET A 213 1.45 -1.01 12.66
CA MET A 213 1.66 0.33 13.23
C MET A 213 0.72 0.64 14.42
N GLY A 214 -0.15 -0.30 14.80
CA GLY A 214 -1.06 -0.22 15.95
C GLY A 214 -2.46 0.33 15.62
N ALA A 215 -2.88 0.30 14.35
CA ALA A 215 -4.25 0.61 14.00
C ALA A 215 -5.19 -0.50 14.49
N VAL A 216 -6.39 -0.14 14.96
CA VAL A 216 -7.38 -1.09 15.48
C VAL A 216 -8.51 -1.40 14.47
N GLY A 217 -8.17 -1.43 13.19
CA GLY A 217 -9.07 -1.66 12.05
C GLY A 217 -8.97 -0.59 10.96
N ILE A 218 -9.81 -0.70 9.94
CA ILE A 218 -9.86 0.23 8.79
C ILE A 218 -11.00 1.22 9.00
N GLY A 219 -10.69 2.52 8.93
CA GLY A 219 -11.69 3.60 9.05
C GLY A 219 -12.11 4.18 7.70
N LEU A 220 -11.41 3.83 6.62
CA LEU A 220 -11.78 4.13 5.25
C LEU A 220 -11.11 3.13 4.29
N CYS A 221 -11.92 2.31 3.65
CA CYS A 221 -11.57 1.54 2.45
C CYS A 221 -12.30 2.16 1.25
N ARG A 222 -11.54 2.60 0.25
CA ARG A 222 -12.01 3.22 -0.99
C ARG A 222 -12.18 2.15 -2.05
N THR A 223 -13.41 1.93 -2.47
CA THR A 223 -13.72 0.91 -3.47
C THR A 223 -13.25 1.26 -4.87
N GLU A 224 -12.81 2.50 -5.11
CA GLU A 224 -12.56 3.00 -6.47
C GLU A 224 -11.19 2.61 -6.98
N HIS A 225 -10.22 2.54 -6.07
CA HIS A 225 -8.91 1.97 -6.35
C HIS A 225 -9.02 0.49 -6.76
N MET A 226 -10.03 -0.24 -6.26
CA MET A 226 -10.30 -1.61 -6.70
C MET A 226 -10.74 -1.65 -8.16
N PHE A 227 -11.53 -0.68 -8.63
CA PHE A 227 -12.03 -0.64 -10.02
C PHE A 227 -11.02 -0.09 -11.03
N LEU A 228 -9.99 0.62 -10.56
CA LEU A 228 -8.90 1.13 -11.40
C LEU A 228 -7.84 0.07 -11.73
N ALA A 229 -7.90 -1.12 -11.12
CA ALA A 229 -6.95 -2.19 -11.41
C ALA A 229 -7.03 -2.61 -12.90
N PRO A 230 -5.90 -3.02 -13.53
CA PRO A 230 -5.83 -3.29 -14.97
C PRO A 230 -6.84 -4.32 -15.49
N ASP A 231 -7.17 -5.32 -14.68
CA ASP A 231 -8.14 -6.37 -14.98
C ASP A 231 -9.61 -5.92 -14.85
N ARG A 232 -9.87 -4.83 -14.11
CA ARG A 232 -11.23 -4.35 -13.77
C ARG A 232 -11.62 -3.09 -14.51
N LEU A 233 -10.66 -2.22 -14.81
CA LEU A 233 -10.91 -0.98 -15.55
C LEU A 233 -11.63 -1.24 -16.89
N PRO A 234 -11.27 -2.26 -17.69
CA PRO A 234 -12.02 -2.61 -18.90
C PRO A 234 -13.47 -3.00 -18.62
N VAL A 235 -13.73 -3.74 -17.54
CA VAL A 235 -15.09 -4.16 -17.12
C VAL A 235 -15.92 -2.95 -16.71
N MET A 236 -15.33 -2.04 -15.92
CA MET A 236 -15.95 -0.78 -15.51
C MET A 236 -16.29 0.09 -16.72
N ARG A 237 -15.39 0.19 -17.71
CA ARG A 237 -15.65 0.89 -18.98
C ARG A 237 -16.82 0.28 -19.74
N ARG A 238 -16.90 -1.06 -19.83
CA ARG A 238 -18.06 -1.75 -20.44
C ARG A 238 -19.37 -1.39 -19.74
N PHE A 239 -19.40 -1.39 -18.40
CA PHE A 239 -20.56 -0.95 -17.64
C PHE A 239 -20.96 0.51 -17.94
N ILE A 240 -19.99 1.41 -17.99
CA ILE A 240 -20.24 2.84 -18.23
C ILE A 240 -20.80 3.10 -19.63
N LEU A 241 -20.29 2.38 -20.63
CA LEU A 241 -20.59 2.56 -22.04
C LEU A 241 -21.79 1.73 -22.52
N ALA A 242 -22.28 0.77 -21.73
CA ALA A 242 -23.40 -0.09 -22.07
C ALA A 242 -24.65 0.70 -22.47
N THR A 243 -25.22 0.36 -23.63
CA THR A 243 -26.45 0.97 -24.16
C THR A 243 -27.70 0.14 -23.91
N ASP A 244 -27.53 -1.11 -23.47
CA ASP A 244 -28.59 -2.06 -23.18
C ASP A 244 -28.44 -2.64 -21.76
N ARG A 245 -29.54 -3.18 -21.23
CA ARG A 245 -29.61 -3.67 -19.85
C ARG A 245 -28.82 -4.97 -19.64
N ASP A 246 -28.73 -5.82 -20.67
CA ASP A 246 -28.10 -7.14 -20.53
C ASP A 246 -26.58 -6.99 -20.44
N THR A 247 -25.99 -6.14 -21.29
CA THR A 247 -24.56 -5.79 -21.23
C THR A 247 -24.21 -5.08 -19.93
N GLU A 248 -25.05 -4.13 -19.47
CA GLU A 248 -24.82 -3.42 -18.21
C GLU A 248 -24.85 -4.40 -17.03
N GLN A 249 -25.83 -5.31 -16.99
CA GLN A 249 -25.96 -6.31 -15.93
C GLN A 249 -24.81 -7.32 -15.94
N ALA A 250 -24.39 -7.81 -17.11
CA ALA A 250 -23.25 -8.72 -17.21
C ALA A 250 -21.95 -8.09 -16.69
N ALA A 251 -21.71 -6.81 -17.00
CA ALA A 251 -20.55 -6.09 -16.47
C ALA A 251 -20.64 -5.90 -14.94
N LEU A 252 -21.83 -5.62 -14.40
CA LEU A 252 -22.03 -5.55 -12.95
C LEU A 252 -21.78 -6.90 -12.26
N ASP A 253 -22.25 -8.01 -12.84
CA ASP A 253 -22.02 -9.34 -12.26
C ASP A 253 -20.53 -9.72 -12.26
N GLU A 254 -19.78 -9.38 -13.31
CA GLU A 254 -18.34 -9.58 -13.36
C GLU A 254 -17.58 -8.72 -12.35
N LEU A 255 -17.94 -7.43 -12.22
CA LEU A 255 -17.40 -6.53 -11.21
C LEU A 255 -17.69 -7.03 -9.79
N ARG A 256 -18.89 -7.59 -9.55
CA ARG A 256 -19.27 -8.18 -8.26
C ARG A 256 -18.29 -9.27 -7.86
N ASP A 257 -18.04 -10.20 -8.76
CA ASP A 257 -17.25 -11.39 -8.47
C ASP A 257 -15.78 -11.04 -8.19
N LEU A 258 -15.24 -10.06 -8.93
CA LEU A 258 -13.90 -9.52 -8.69
C LEU A 258 -13.81 -8.80 -7.34
N GLN A 259 -14.75 -7.91 -7.04
CA GLN A 259 -14.76 -7.15 -5.79
C GLN A 259 -15.06 -8.03 -4.56
N THR A 260 -15.76 -9.15 -4.72
CA THR A 260 -15.99 -10.12 -3.64
C THR A 260 -14.67 -10.70 -3.14
N ARG A 261 -13.74 -10.98 -4.06
CA ARG A 261 -12.39 -11.49 -3.73
C ARG A 261 -11.59 -10.45 -2.97
N ASP A 262 -11.60 -9.19 -3.42
CA ASP A 262 -10.92 -8.10 -2.72
C ASP A 262 -11.40 -7.94 -1.27
N PHE A 263 -12.71 -7.98 -1.06
CA PHE A 263 -13.27 -7.90 0.28
C PHE A 263 -12.94 -9.12 1.14
N ALA A 264 -12.90 -10.32 0.55
CA ALA A 264 -12.48 -11.51 1.28
C ALA A 264 -11.01 -11.40 1.73
N ASP A 265 -10.12 -10.93 0.87
CA ASP A 265 -8.70 -10.74 1.19
C ASP A 265 -8.50 -9.66 2.27
N LEU A 266 -9.24 -8.55 2.20
CA LEU A 266 -9.23 -7.52 3.23
C LEU A 266 -9.74 -8.04 4.59
N LEU A 267 -10.85 -8.79 4.59
CA LEU A 267 -11.41 -9.37 5.82
C LEU A 267 -10.48 -10.43 6.43
N ASN A 268 -9.75 -11.19 5.59
CA ASN A 268 -8.70 -12.10 6.05
C ASN A 268 -7.57 -11.33 6.76
N ALA A 269 -7.10 -10.23 6.18
CA ALA A 269 -6.01 -9.42 6.74
C ALA A 269 -6.38 -8.73 8.07
N LEU A 270 -7.68 -8.53 8.34
CA LEU A 270 -8.17 -7.83 9.53
C LEU A 270 -8.30 -8.70 10.78
N ASP A 271 -8.38 -10.02 10.63
CA ASP A 271 -8.58 -10.97 11.74
C ASP A 271 -9.68 -10.53 12.74
N GLY A 272 -10.83 -10.07 12.22
CA GLY A 272 -11.97 -9.62 13.03
C GLY A 272 -11.95 -8.16 13.48
N ALA A 273 -10.89 -7.39 13.14
CA ALA A 273 -10.91 -5.94 13.29
C ALA A 273 -11.96 -5.29 12.34
N PRO A 274 -12.58 -4.16 12.74
CA PRO A 274 -13.62 -3.53 11.96
C PRO A 274 -13.10 -2.87 10.67
N ILE A 275 -13.91 -2.89 9.62
CA ILE A 275 -13.66 -2.19 8.34
C ILE A 275 -14.81 -1.27 7.98
N THR A 276 -14.50 -0.01 7.66
CA THR A 276 -15.42 0.93 7.05
C THR A 276 -15.21 1.00 5.54
N VAL A 277 -16.14 0.46 4.76
CA VAL A 277 -16.10 0.45 3.28
C VAL A 277 -16.93 1.62 2.74
N ARG A 278 -16.28 2.52 1.99
CA ARG A 278 -16.96 3.59 1.26
C ARG A 278 -17.39 3.08 -0.12
N LEU A 279 -18.69 3.18 -0.40
CA LEU A 279 -19.21 2.88 -1.74
C LEU A 279 -18.69 3.88 -2.78
N LEU A 280 -18.87 3.58 -4.07
CA LEU A 280 -18.33 4.37 -5.17
C LEU A 280 -18.68 5.87 -5.05
N ASP A 281 -17.65 6.70 -5.13
CA ASP A 281 -17.64 8.15 -4.95
C ASP A 281 -17.30 8.97 -6.20
N PRO A 282 -16.24 8.70 -7.00
CA PRO A 282 -15.87 9.50 -8.15
C PRO A 282 -16.91 9.43 -9.26
N PRO A 283 -17.01 10.49 -10.08
CA PRO A 283 -17.83 10.50 -11.28
C PRO A 283 -17.31 9.51 -12.32
N LEU A 284 -18.21 8.99 -13.16
CA LEU A 284 -17.88 7.91 -14.10
C LEU A 284 -16.83 8.29 -15.16
N HIS A 285 -16.64 9.58 -15.45
CA HIS A 285 -15.64 10.00 -16.43
C HIS A 285 -14.20 9.75 -15.95
N GLU A 286 -13.95 9.61 -14.65
CA GLU A 286 -12.61 9.27 -14.13
C GLU A 286 -12.16 7.85 -14.55
N PHE A 287 -13.08 6.97 -14.96
CA PHE A 287 -12.76 5.65 -15.49
C PHE A 287 -12.63 5.61 -17.02
N LEU A 288 -12.96 6.70 -17.70
CA LEU A 288 -12.93 6.80 -19.15
C LEU A 288 -11.62 7.45 -19.64
N PRO A 289 -11.23 7.24 -20.90
CA PRO A 289 -10.10 7.95 -21.48
C PRO A 289 -10.28 9.47 -21.43
N ASP A 290 -9.16 10.20 -21.37
CA ASP A 290 -9.17 11.66 -21.31
C ASP A 290 -9.90 12.28 -22.53
N LEU A 291 -10.81 13.22 -22.26
CA LEU A 291 -11.62 13.85 -23.29
C LEU A 291 -10.75 14.63 -24.28
N VAL A 292 -9.74 15.36 -23.80
CA VAL A 292 -8.88 16.18 -24.66
C VAL A 292 -8.10 15.28 -25.62
N ALA A 293 -7.54 14.17 -25.11
CA ALA A 293 -6.88 13.17 -25.93
C ALA A 293 -7.79 12.62 -27.03
N LEU A 294 -9.03 12.24 -26.69
CA LEU A 294 -9.99 11.74 -27.68
C LEU A 294 -10.40 12.80 -28.70
N GLU A 295 -10.53 14.07 -28.30
CA GLU A 295 -10.86 15.17 -29.21
C GLU A 295 -9.72 15.50 -30.17
N VAL A 296 -8.47 15.41 -29.70
CA VAL A 296 -7.27 15.55 -30.54
C VAL A 296 -7.19 14.40 -31.55
N ALA A 297 -7.38 13.16 -31.10
CA ALA A 297 -7.41 11.99 -31.98
C ALA A 297 -8.47 12.14 -33.08
N ALA A 298 -9.69 12.53 -32.69
CA ALA A 298 -10.79 12.76 -33.63
C ALA A 298 -10.50 13.89 -34.62
N ALA A 299 -9.81 14.96 -34.19
CA ALA A 299 -9.39 16.04 -35.08
C ALA A 299 -8.31 15.60 -36.08
N THR A 300 -7.50 14.58 -35.74
CA THR A 300 -6.50 13.96 -36.62
C THR A 300 -7.04 12.84 -37.51
N GLY A 301 -8.35 12.54 -37.42
CA GLY A 301 -9.04 11.56 -38.26
C GLY A 301 -9.25 10.19 -37.62
N ASP A 302 -8.85 10.01 -36.36
CA ASP A 302 -9.06 8.78 -35.58
C ASP A 302 -10.17 9.01 -34.53
N VAL A 303 -11.41 8.70 -34.91
CA VAL A 303 -12.57 8.92 -34.04
C VAL A 303 -12.82 7.66 -33.22
N ALA A 304 -12.45 7.71 -31.94
CA ALA A 304 -12.80 6.65 -30.99
C ALA A 304 -14.33 6.56 -30.80
N ASP A 305 -14.86 5.34 -30.78
CA ASP A 305 -16.29 5.07 -30.57
C ASP A 305 -16.83 5.67 -29.25
N ASP A 306 -15.96 5.77 -28.25
CA ASP A 306 -16.32 6.23 -26.90
C ASP A 306 -16.46 7.76 -26.79
N LEU A 307 -15.95 8.54 -27.74
CA LEU A 307 -15.87 10.01 -27.66
C LEU A 307 -17.24 10.66 -27.39
N ALA A 308 -18.31 10.15 -28.01
CA ALA A 308 -19.66 10.66 -27.79
C ALA A 308 -20.16 10.41 -26.36
N SER A 309 -19.78 9.27 -25.76
CA SER A 309 -20.11 8.93 -24.38
C SER A 309 -19.26 9.71 -23.38
N VAL A 310 -17.96 9.86 -23.64
CA VAL A 310 -17.07 10.69 -22.81
C VAL A 310 -17.57 12.13 -22.77
N ARG A 311 -17.91 12.74 -23.91
CA ARG A 311 -18.49 14.10 -23.98
C ARG A 311 -19.78 14.24 -23.18
N ARG A 312 -20.64 13.21 -23.18
CA ARG A 312 -21.91 13.22 -22.46
C ARG A 312 -21.71 13.14 -20.93
N LEU A 313 -20.68 12.44 -20.49
CA LEU A 313 -20.36 12.21 -19.07
C LEU A 313 -19.39 13.25 -18.50
N HIS A 314 -18.77 14.06 -19.36
CA HIS A 314 -17.89 15.14 -18.95
C HIS A 314 -18.67 16.23 -18.18
N GLU A 315 -18.11 16.64 -17.05
CA GLU A 315 -18.66 17.69 -16.21
C GLU A 315 -17.61 18.79 -16.02
N SER A 316 -18.03 20.06 -16.05
CA SER A 316 -17.08 21.18 -15.91
C SER A 316 -16.45 21.27 -14.52
N ASN A 317 -17.13 20.77 -13.49
CA ASN A 317 -16.62 20.72 -12.11
C ASN A 317 -16.89 19.32 -11.54
N PRO A 318 -16.07 18.31 -11.87
CA PRO A 318 -16.26 16.92 -11.45
C PRO A 318 -16.50 16.73 -9.96
N MET A 319 -15.79 17.49 -9.12
CA MET A 319 -15.93 17.43 -7.66
C MET A 319 -17.35 17.75 -7.16
N LEU A 320 -18.10 18.60 -7.87
CA LEU A 320 -19.46 19.00 -7.49
C LEU A 320 -20.55 18.23 -8.24
N GLY A 321 -20.16 17.32 -9.13
CA GLY A 321 -21.03 16.75 -10.15
C GLY A 321 -21.80 15.49 -9.73
N THR A 322 -22.01 14.61 -10.71
CA THR A 322 -22.79 13.38 -10.63
C THR A 322 -21.93 12.24 -10.10
N ARG A 323 -21.72 12.27 -8.78
CA ARG A 323 -20.81 11.38 -8.05
C ARG A 323 -21.42 10.95 -6.71
N GLY A 324 -20.77 10.04 -5.99
CA GLY A 324 -21.20 9.57 -4.67
C GLY A 324 -22.64 9.05 -4.63
N VAL A 325 -23.37 9.36 -3.56
CA VAL A 325 -24.76 8.92 -3.39
C VAL A 325 -25.67 9.30 -4.57
N ARG A 326 -25.39 10.40 -5.26
CA ARG A 326 -26.17 10.85 -6.42
C ARG A 326 -26.02 9.86 -7.57
N LEU A 327 -24.78 9.45 -7.83
CA LEU A 327 -24.47 8.46 -8.85
C LEU A 327 -25.08 7.09 -8.48
N GLY A 328 -24.89 6.64 -7.24
CA GLY A 328 -25.44 5.36 -6.76
C GLY A 328 -26.96 5.28 -6.81
N LEU A 329 -27.67 6.41 -6.62
CA LEU A 329 -29.13 6.48 -6.75
C LEU A 329 -29.62 6.58 -8.21
N LEU A 330 -28.80 7.11 -9.13
CA LEU A 330 -29.15 7.28 -10.53
C LEU A 330 -28.79 6.07 -11.40
N ARG A 331 -27.66 5.41 -11.13
CA ARG A 331 -27.21 4.20 -11.83
C ARG A 331 -27.60 2.96 -11.04
N HIS A 332 -28.79 2.45 -11.36
CA HIS A 332 -29.33 1.23 -10.78
C HIS A 332 -28.35 0.05 -10.86
N GLY A 333 -28.23 -0.71 -9.78
CA GLY A 333 -27.38 -1.90 -9.70
C GLY A 333 -25.97 -1.60 -9.23
N LEU A 334 -25.48 -0.35 -9.32
CA LEU A 334 -24.11 -0.01 -8.97
C LEU A 334 -23.82 -0.21 -7.48
N TYR A 335 -24.60 0.42 -6.60
CA TYR A 335 -24.45 0.23 -5.16
C TYR A 335 -24.90 -1.15 -4.71
N GLU A 336 -25.95 -1.70 -5.33
CA GLU A 336 -26.41 -3.05 -5.03
C GLU A 336 -25.31 -4.07 -5.27
N MET A 337 -24.61 -3.98 -6.40
CA MET A 337 -23.49 -4.85 -6.75
C MET A 337 -22.38 -4.83 -5.68
N GLN A 338 -21.95 -3.64 -5.25
CA GLN A 338 -20.91 -3.52 -4.22
C GLN A 338 -21.36 -4.10 -2.88
N VAL A 339 -22.61 -3.86 -2.50
CA VAL A 339 -23.18 -4.41 -1.25
C VAL A 339 -23.32 -5.93 -1.36
N HIS A 340 -23.71 -6.48 -2.51
CA HIS A 340 -23.74 -7.91 -2.75
C HIS A 340 -22.36 -8.55 -2.61
N ALA A 341 -21.33 -7.95 -3.21
CA ALA A 341 -19.95 -8.43 -3.12
C ALA A 341 -19.46 -8.46 -1.67
N LEU A 342 -19.71 -7.38 -0.93
CA LEU A 342 -19.34 -7.28 0.48
C LEU A 342 -20.11 -8.28 1.36
N CYS A 343 -21.41 -8.45 1.12
CA CYS A 343 -22.23 -9.44 1.83
C CYS A 343 -21.72 -10.87 1.58
N ALA A 344 -21.36 -11.21 0.34
CA ALA A 344 -20.83 -12.52 0.00
C ALA A 344 -19.53 -12.82 0.76
N ALA A 345 -18.59 -11.86 0.79
CA ALA A 345 -17.35 -12.00 1.55
C ALA A 345 -17.59 -12.13 3.07
N VAL A 346 -18.55 -11.37 3.62
CA VAL A 346 -18.95 -11.48 5.04
C VAL A 346 -19.54 -12.86 5.36
N ILE A 347 -20.45 -13.35 4.52
CA ILE A 347 -21.09 -14.66 4.70
C ILE A 347 -20.04 -15.78 4.64
N GLU A 348 -19.10 -15.73 3.71
CA GLU A 348 -17.99 -16.67 3.63
C GLU A 348 -17.17 -16.71 4.92
N HIS A 349 -16.89 -15.55 5.51
CA HIS A 349 -16.17 -15.45 6.78
C HIS A 349 -16.96 -16.00 7.96
N LEU A 350 -18.27 -15.75 8.01
CA LEU A 350 -19.16 -16.31 9.03
C LEU A 350 -19.22 -17.84 8.93
N ASP A 351 -19.33 -18.39 7.72
CA ASP A 351 -19.33 -19.84 7.48
C ASP A 351 -18.00 -20.49 7.87
N ALA A 352 -16.90 -19.74 7.78
CA ALA A 352 -15.58 -20.14 8.29
C ALA A 352 -15.44 -19.98 9.82
N GLY A 353 -16.50 -19.56 10.54
CA GLY A 353 -16.49 -19.37 11.99
C GLY A 353 -15.75 -18.11 12.46
N ARG A 354 -15.51 -17.15 11.57
CA ARG A 354 -14.88 -15.86 11.87
C ARG A 354 -15.93 -14.81 12.24
N ASN A 355 -15.48 -13.65 12.73
CA ASN A 355 -16.35 -12.56 13.20
C ASN A 355 -16.12 -11.25 12.42
N PRO A 356 -16.51 -11.16 11.14
CA PRO A 356 -16.32 -9.96 10.34
C PRO A 356 -17.19 -8.80 10.85
N ARG A 357 -16.60 -7.60 10.95
CA ARG A 357 -17.29 -6.38 11.40
C ARG A 357 -17.19 -5.29 10.33
N VAL A 358 -18.29 -5.04 9.64
CA VAL A 358 -18.32 -4.20 8.45
C VAL A 358 -19.23 -2.99 8.64
N GLU A 359 -18.74 -1.84 8.21
CA GLU A 359 -19.43 -0.55 8.22
C GLU A 359 -19.54 -0.05 6.78
N ILE A 360 -20.75 -0.04 6.21
CA ILE A 360 -21.01 0.46 4.86
C ILE A 360 -21.25 1.98 4.93
N MET A 361 -20.42 2.75 4.25
CA MET A 361 -20.43 4.20 4.26
C MET A 361 -20.90 4.79 2.93
N ILE A 362 -21.98 5.59 2.99
CA ILE A 362 -22.52 6.31 1.84
C ILE A 362 -21.81 7.68 1.68
N PRO A 363 -21.11 7.92 0.56
CA PRO A 363 -20.40 9.18 0.30
C PRO A 363 -21.31 10.30 -0.23
N LEU A 364 -20.84 11.53 -0.08
CA LEU A 364 -21.35 12.80 -0.62
C LEU A 364 -22.82 13.11 -0.29
N VAL A 365 -23.31 12.58 0.84
CA VAL A 365 -24.65 12.89 1.31
C VAL A 365 -24.75 14.38 1.62
N SER A 366 -25.87 14.99 1.21
CA SER A 366 -26.20 16.39 1.44
C SER A 366 -27.57 16.56 2.10
N ASP A 367 -28.47 15.57 1.96
CA ASP A 367 -29.82 15.57 2.51
C ASP A 367 -30.23 14.24 3.17
N ALA A 368 -31.08 14.31 4.18
CA ALA A 368 -31.61 13.13 4.87
C ALA A 368 -32.38 12.18 3.94
N ALA A 369 -33.03 12.70 2.89
CA ALA A 369 -33.73 11.88 1.91
C ALA A 369 -32.77 11.07 1.02
N GLU A 370 -31.58 11.59 0.73
CA GLU A 370 -30.53 10.82 0.02
C GLU A 370 -30.08 9.66 0.91
N MET A 371 -29.77 9.95 2.18
CA MET A 371 -29.38 8.93 3.14
C MET A 371 -30.48 7.87 3.35
N GLN A 372 -31.73 8.30 3.49
CA GLN A 372 -32.86 7.39 3.66
C GLN A 372 -33.00 6.43 2.46
N ARG A 373 -32.86 6.92 1.23
CA ARG A 373 -32.96 6.09 0.02
C ARG A 373 -31.77 5.14 -0.11
N ALA A 374 -30.56 5.64 0.12
CA ALA A 374 -29.35 4.81 0.08
C ALA A 374 -29.42 3.70 1.14
N ARG A 375 -29.84 4.02 2.37
CA ARG A 375 -30.06 3.00 3.41
C ARG A 375 -31.12 1.98 3.02
N ALA A 376 -32.22 2.40 2.41
CA ALA A 376 -33.26 1.48 1.97
C ALA A 376 -32.75 0.51 0.89
N LEU A 377 -31.91 0.99 -0.04
CA LEU A 377 -31.24 0.17 -1.05
C LEU A 377 -30.33 -0.88 -0.39
N VAL A 378 -29.40 -0.45 0.46
CA VAL A 378 -28.47 -1.35 1.16
C VAL A 378 -29.22 -2.36 2.02
N SER A 379 -30.24 -1.91 2.78
CA SER A 379 -31.06 -2.80 3.62
C SER A 379 -31.84 -3.82 2.79
N GLY A 380 -32.28 -3.44 1.58
CA GLY A 380 -32.97 -4.35 0.65
C GLY A 380 -32.07 -5.49 0.19
N VAL A 381 -30.82 -5.19 -0.15
CA VAL A 381 -29.81 -6.19 -0.52
C VAL A 381 -29.53 -7.12 0.66
N LEU A 382 -29.29 -6.57 1.85
CA LEU A 382 -29.05 -7.35 3.07
C LEU A 382 -30.23 -8.29 3.40
N ALA A 383 -31.47 -7.83 3.19
CA ALA A 383 -32.66 -8.64 3.42
C ALA A 383 -32.78 -9.82 2.43
N VAL A 384 -32.36 -9.65 1.18
CA VAL A 384 -32.36 -10.73 0.17
C VAL A 384 -31.27 -11.76 0.44
N GLN A 385 -30.10 -11.30 0.89
CA GLN A 385 -28.92 -12.14 1.17
C GLN A 385 -28.96 -12.80 2.56
N SER A 386 -30.06 -12.68 3.30
CA SER A 386 -30.16 -13.08 4.71
C SER A 386 -29.48 -14.43 5.00
N HIS A 387 -28.54 -14.45 5.94
CA HIS A 387 -27.79 -15.64 6.34
C HIS A 387 -27.86 -15.86 7.85
N ALA A 388 -27.79 -17.11 8.30
CA ALA A 388 -27.78 -17.41 9.72
C ALA A 388 -26.50 -16.87 10.37
N GLY A 389 -26.62 -15.93 11.30
CA GLY A 389 -25.49 -15.26 11.94
C GLY A 389 -25.15 -13.90 11.35
N LEU A 390 -25.75 -13.49 10.22
CA LEU A 390 -25.65 -12.12 9.73
C LEU A 390 -26.65 -11.23 10.46
N ASP A 391 -26.16 -10.28 11.26
CA ASP A 391 -26.99 -9.31 11.98
C ASP A 391 -26.39 -7.89 11.97
N ALA A 392 -27.02 -6.96 12.70
CA ALA A 392 -26.62 -5.56 12.77
C ALA A 392 -25.28 -5.33 13.51
N GLU A 393 -24.75 -6.32 14.22
CA GLU A 393 -23.41 -6.26 14.82
C GLU A 393 -22.33 -6.49 13.75
N HIS A 394 -22.66 -7.23 12.69
CA HIS A 394 -21.76 -7.54 11.58
C HIS A 394 -21.81 -6.50 10.47
N VAL A 395 -22.97 -5.90 10.21
CA VAL A 395 -23.12 -4.89 9.14
C VAL A 395 -23.88 -3.66 9.66
N ARG A 396 -23.19 -2.52 9.67
CA ARG A 396 -23.75 -1.20 10.03
C ARG A 396 -23.79 -0.30 8.80
N ILE A 397 -24.78 0.61 8.72
CA ILE A 397 -24.95 1.52 7.59
C ILE A 397 -24.82 2.97 8.07
N GLY A 398 -23.81 3.67 7.60
CA GLY A 398 -23.51 5.05 7.97
C GLY A 398 -23.26 5.94 6.75
N THR A 399 -22.76 7.14 7.00
CA THR A 399 -22.52 8.12 5.95
C THR A 399 -21.35 9.01 6.22
N MET A 400 -20.76 9.53 5.15
CA MET A 400 -19.76 10.57 5.24
C MET A 400 -20.44 11.95 5.36
N ILE A 401 -20.03 12.73 6.36
CA ILE A 401 -20.39 14.15 6.51
C ILE A 401 -19.24 14.96 5.92
N GLU A 402 -19.37 15.26 4.64
CA GLU A 402 -18.35 15.94 3.84
C GLU A 402 -18.90 17.13 3.04
N THR A 403 -20.20 17.40 3.15
CA THR A 403 -20.83 18.60 2.60
C THR A 403 -21.25 19.55 3.71
N PRO A 404 -21.13 20.88 3.53
CA PRO A 404 -21.56 21.85 4.55
C PRO A 404 -23.04 21.69 4.91
N ARG A 405 -23.89 21.33 3.93
CA ARG A 405 -25.31 21.08 4.18
C ARG A 405 -25.54 19.85 5.05
N ALA A 406 -24.79 18.76 4.84
CA ALA A 406 -24.88 17.60 5.70
C ALA A 406 -24.43 17.91 7.14
N ALA A 407 -23.37 18.72 7.31
CA ALA A 407 -22.95 19.15 8.63
C ALA A 407 -24.04 19.97 9.35
N VAL A 408 -24.61 20.97 8.68
CA VAL A 408 -25.69 21.83 9.24
C VAL A 408 -26.95 21.02 9.57
N THR A 409 -27.27 20.01 8.76
CA THR A 409 -28.48 19.18 8.88
C THR A 409 -28.24 17.79 9.50
N ALA A 410 -27.11 17.59 10.18
CA ALA A 410 -26.66 16.29 10.65
C ALA A 410 -27.69 15.56 11.53
N ALA A 411 -28.46 16.28 12.35
CA ALA A 411 -29.54 15.69 13.17
C ALA A 411 -30.61 14.96 12.33
N ALA A 412 -30.90 15.45 11.11
CA ALA A 412 -31.85 14.79 10.22
C ALA A 412 -31.26 13.56 9.55
N ILE A 413 -30.00 13.64 9.12
CA ILE A 413 -29.26 12.55 8.50
C ILE A 413 -29.02 11.41 9.50
N ALA A 414 -28.66 11.74 10.75
CA ALA A 414 -28.35 10.78 11.82
C ALA A 414 -29.52 9.85 12.20
N ARG A 415 -30.78 10.24 11.91
CA ARG A 415 -31.94 9.35 12.09
C ARG A 415 -31.93 8.15 11.13
N HIS A 416 -31.12 8.21 10.08
CA HIS A 416 -30.98 7.18 9.07
C HIS A 416 -29.57 6.59 9.03
N ALA A 417 -28.68 6.92 9.97
CA ALA A 417 -27.30 6.47 9.97
C ALA A 417 -26.92 5.84 11.33
N ASP A 418 -26.20 4.72 11.28
CA ASP A 418 -25.68 4.03 12.46
C ASP A 418 -24.36 4.63 12.95
N PHE A 419 -23.64 5.31 12.05
CA PHE A 419 -22.42 6.07 12.32
C PHE A 419 -22.28 7.21 11.31
N VAL A 420 -21.45 8.21 11.64
CA VAL A 420 -21.02 9.27 10.72
C VAL A 420 -19.49 9.35 10.67
N SER A 421 -18.94 9.58 9.48
CA SER A 421 -17.51 9.82 9.28
C SER A 421 -17.28 11.18 8.65
N PHE A 422 -16.37 12.00 9.15
CA PHE A 422 -16.06 13.30 8.55
C PHE A 422 -15.04 13.14 7.42
N GLY A 423 -15.48 13.38 6.19
CA GLY A 423 -14.63 13.57 5.01
C GLY A 423 -14.11 15.00 4.99
N THR A 424 -13.13 15.28 5.85
CA THR A 424 -12.68 16.65 6.11
C THR A 424 -12.03 17.32 4.90
N ASN A 425 -11.48 16.56 3.96
CA ASN A 425 -10.90 17.12 2.72
C ASN A 425 -11.97 17.84 1.89
N ASP A 426 -13.06 17.14 1.53
CA ASP A 426 -14.17 17.71 0.78
C ASP A 426 -14.95 18.75 1.60
N LEU A 427 -15.07 18.54 2.91
CA LEU A 427 -15.71 19.53 3.78
C LEU A 427 -14.93 20.85 3.79
N THR A 428 -13.60 20.81 3.91
CA THR A 428 -12.73 21.99 3.77
C THR A 428 -12.91 22.61 2.40
N GLN A 429 -12.86 21.79 1.35
CA GLN A 429 -12.97 22.25 -0.04
C GLN A 429 -14.25 23.07 -0.26
N LEU A 430 -15.39 22.54 0.17
CA LEU A 430 -16.71 23.16 0.02
C LEU A 430 -16.95 24.33 0.98
N THR A 431 -16.35 24.30 2.17
CA THR A 431 -16.52 25.38 3.16
C THR A 431 -15.75 26.62 2.74
N PHE A 432 -14.52 26.45 2.25
CA PHE A 432 -13.72 27.55 1.74
C PHE A 432 -14.10 27.98 0.31
N GLY A 433 -14.75 27.09 -0.45
CA GLY A 433 -15.02 27.33 -1.87
C GLY A 433 -13.74 27.33 -2.71
N LEU A 434 -12.77 26.52 -2.32
CA LEU A 434 -11.50 26.36 -3.01
C LEU A 434 -11.52 25.01 -3.71
N SER A 435 -11.04 24.90 -4.95
CA SER A 435 -10.74 23.58 -5.53
C SER A 435 -9.34 23.19 -5.10
N ARG A 436 -9.17 22.06 -4.40
CA ARG A 436 -7.89 21.66 -3.80
C ARG A 436 -6.77 21.63 -4.85
N ASP A 437 -7.03 21.03 -6.00
CA ASP A 437 -6.05 20.85 -7.08
C ASP A 437 -5.66 22.18 -7.73
N ASP A 438 -6.58 23.13 -7.82
CA ASP A 438 -6.36 24.41 -8.51
C ASP A 438 -5.62 25.44 -7.64
N VAL A 439 -5.86 25.43 -6.34
CA VAL A 439 -5.43 26.53 -5.46
C VAL A 439 -4.04 26.32 -4.88
N GLU A 440 -3.57 25.08 -4.81
CA GLU A 440 -2.39 24.76 -4.02
C GLU A 440 -1.09 25.31 -4.61
N ALA A 441 -0.87 25.21 -5.91
CA ALA A 441 0.39 25.62 -6.52
C ALA A 441 0.55 27.16 -6.62
N ARG A 442 -0.54 27.92 -6.46
CA ARG A 442 -0.56 29.37 -6.74
C ARG A 442 -1.13 30.20 -5.61
N LEU A 443 -2.34 29.87 -5.15
CA LEU A 443 -3.07 30.71 -4.20
C LEU A 443 -2.57 30.50 -2.77
N LEU A 444 -2.46 29.24 -2.32
CA LEU A 444 -2.17 28.93 -0.91
C LEU A 444 -0.81 29.46 -0.44
N PRO A 445 0.31 29.33 -1.19
CA PRO A 445 1.60 29.88 -0.78
C PRO A 445 1.54 31.41 -0.64
N ALA A 446 0.93 32.09 -1.61
CA ALA A 446 0.77 33.55 -1.59
C ALA A 446 -0.10 34.01 -0.40
N TYR A 447 -1.20 33.31 -0.12
CA TYR A 447 -2.08 33.64 1.01
C TYR A 447 -1.40 33.43 2.36
N ARG A 448 -0.53 32.42 2.47
CA ARG A 448 0.30 32.21 3.67
C ARG A 448 1.34 33.31 3.83
N GLU A 449 2.03 33.70 2.76
CA GLU A 449 3.01 34.80 2.79
C GLU A 449 2.37 36.14 3.17
N MET A 450 1.14 36.39 2.69
CA MET A 450 0.36 37.57 3.06
C MET A 450 -0.24 37.50 4.48
N GLY A 451 -0.14 36.36 5.17
CA GLY A 451 -0.74 36.14 6.49
C GLY A 451 -2.27 36.03 6.47
N VAL A 452 -2.88 35.75 5.31
CA VAL A 452 -4.33 35.48 5.20
C VAL A 452 -4.67 34.14 5.83
N PHE A 453 -3.83 33.12 5.63
CA PHE A 453 -3.94 31.82 6.29
C PHE A 453 -2.72 31.57 7.18
N GLY A 454 -2.96 31.10 8.40
CA GLY A 454 -1.88 30.69 9.32
C GLY A 454 -1.21 29.37 8.91
N ALA A 455 -1.97 28.47 8.28
CA ALA A 455 -1.51 27.18 7.76
C ALA A 455 -2.26 26.81 6.47
N ASN A 456 -1.79 25.80 5.75
CA ASN A 456 -2.56 25.22 4.65
C ASN A 456 -3.82 24.53 5.22
N PRO A 457 -5.04 24.96 4.85
CA PRO A 457 -6.28 24.41 5.43
C PRO A 457 -6.55 22.95 5.02
N PHE A 458 -5.83 22.40 4.04
CA PHE A 458 -5.90 20.99 3.64
C PHE A 458 -4.87 20.10 4.38
N GLU A 459 -3.93 20.70 5.11
CA GLU A 459 -2.98 19.99 5.96
C GLU A 459 -3.37 20.06 7.44
N VAL A 460 -3.78 21.26 7.87
CA VAL A 460 -4.23 21.55 9.23
C VAL A 460 -5.69 21.98 9.16
N LEU A 461 -6.55 21.22 9.82
CA LEU A 461 -7.98 21.48 9.87
C LEU A 461 -8.22 22.88 10.45
N ASP A 462 -8.95 23.70 9.69
CA ASP A 462 -9.40 25.02 10.15
C ASP A 462 -10.34 24.87 11.36
N PRO A 463 -9.94 25.30 12.57
CA PRO A 463 -10.75 25.13 13.77
C PRO A 463 -12.00 26.02 13.77
N ASP A 464 -11.92 27.21 13.18
CA ASP A 464 -12.93 28.26 13.33
C ASP A 464 -14.08 28.17 12.31
N GLY A 465 -13.82 27.58 11.13
CA GLY A 465 -14.84 27.33 10.12
C GLY A 465 -15.19 25.84 10.03
N VAL A 466 -14.27 25.02 9.52
CA VAL A 466 -14.52 23.59 9.29
C VAL A 466 -14.70 22.83 10.61
N GLY A 467 -13.88 23.12 11.62
CA GLY A 467 -13.99 22.54 12.97
C GLY A 467 -15.32 22.84 13.63
N GLU A 468 -15.85 24.06 13.46
CA GLU A 468 -17.18 24.45 13.95
C GLU A 468 -18.31 23.68 13.24
N LEU A 469 -18.19 23.41 11.93
CA LEU A 469 -19.12 22.53 11.22
C LEU A 469 -19.08 21.10 11.76
N VAL A 470 -17.89 20.55 12.01
CA VAL A 470 -17.73 19.23 12.62
C VAL A 470 -18.38 19.19 14.00
N ARG A 471 -18.09 20.17 14.86
CA ARG A 471 -18.65 20.28 16.22
C ARG A 471 -20.19 20.36 16.20
N HIS A 472 -20.75 21.19 15.33
CA HIS A 472 -22.19 21.31 15.14
C HIS A 472 -22.82 19.99 14.67
N ALA A 473 -22.18 19.33 13.70
CA ALA A 473 -22.64 18.06 13.17
C ALA A 473 -22.62 16.93 14.22
N VAL A 474 -21.53 16.82 15.00
CA VAL A 474 -21.43 15.85 16.11
C VAL A 474 -22.54 16.06 17.13
N ALA A 475 -22.77 17.31 17.55
CA ALA A 475 -23.82 17.65 18.51
C ALA A 475 -25.21 17.28 17.98
N GLY A 476 -25.53 17.69 16.76
CA GLY A 476 -26.82 17.37 16.12
C GLY A 476 -27.03 15.88 15.89
N ALA A 477 -25.99 15.15 15.48
CA ALA A 477 -26.06 13.72 15.27
C ALA A 477 -26.36 12.96 16.57
N ARG A 478 -25.67 13.31 17.67
CA ARG A 478 -25.86 12.69 18.99
C ARG A 478 -27.21 13.04 19.63
N ASP A 479 -27.71 14.26 19.42
CA ASP A 479 -29.05 14.65 19.89
C ASP A 479 -30.14 13.80 19.22
N ALA A 480 -30.00 13.54 17.91
CA ALA A 480 -30.95 12.72 17.16
C ALA A 480 -30.77 11.21 17.37
N ASN A 481 -29.54 10.74 17.58
CA ASN A 481 -29.19 9.34 17.80
C ASN A 481 -28.07 9.26 18.87
N PRO A 482 -28.41 9.08 20.16
CA PRO A 482 -27.41 9.07 21.25
C PRO A 482 -26.36 7.97 21.15
N SER A 483 -26.62 6.89 20.42
CA SER A 483 -25.69 5.78 20.19
C SER A 483 -24.80 5.95 18.96
N ILE A 484 -24.94 7.05 18.20
CA ILE A 484 -24.20 7.22 16.95
C ILE A 484 -22.69 7.36 17.21
N THR A 485 -21.90 6.57 16.49
CA THR A 485 -20.43 6.69 16.51
C THR A 485 -19.97 7.72 15.50
N THR A 486 -18.90 8.44 15.84
CA THR A 486 -18.37 9.55 15.05
C THR A 486 -16.91 9.32 14.71
N SER A 487 -16.56 9.26 13.44
CA SER A 487 -15.19 9.11 12.97
C SER A 487 -14.77 10.27 12.06
N ALA A 488 -13.47 10.41 11.80
CA ALA A 488 -12.94 11.31 10.78
C ALA A 488 -11.84 10.58 10.00
N CYS A 489 -11.82 10.77 8.68
CA CYS A 489 -10.84 10.17 7.79
C CYS A 489 -10.18 11.23 6.91
N GLY A 490 -9.05 10.87 6.29
CA GLY A 490 -8.27 11.75 5.42
C GLY A 490 -7.00 12.29 6.08
N GLU A 491 -6.45 13.36 5.50
CA GLU A 491 -5.11 13.85 5.87
C GLU A 491 -5.09 14.51 7.26
N HIS A 492 -6.14 15.28 7.57
CA HIS A 492 -6.33 15.92 8.88
C HIS A 492 -6.36 14.91 10.03
N ALA A 493 -6.90 13.71 9.81
CA ALA A 493 -6.97 12.66 10.82
C ALA A 493 -5.60 12.04 11.17
N GLY A 494 -4.52 12.45 10.47
CA GLY A 494 -3.14 12.09 10.79
C GLY A 494 -2.26 13.31 11.11
N ASN A 495 -2.83 14.50 11.31
CA ASN A 495 -2.10 15.71 11.71
C ASN A 495 -2.38 16.03 13.20
N PRO A 496 -1.36 16.21 14.06
CA PRO A 496 -1.58 16.37 15.50
C PRO A 496 -2.54 17.50 15.90
N ALA A 497 -2.40 18.69 15.33
CA ALA A 497 -3.26 19.84 15.64
C ALA A 497 -4.72 19.62 15.17
N SER A 498 -4.88 18.93 14.04
CA SER A 498 -6.18 18.57 13.50
C SER A 498 -6.87 17.49 14.32
N ILE A 499 -6.13 16.46 14.76
CA ILE A 499 -6.63 15.44 15.69
C ILE A 499 -7.13 16.09 16.97
N ALA A 500 -6.37 17.06 17.52
CA ALA A 500 -6.80 17.80 18.69
C ALA A 500 -8.16 18.49 18.45
N THR A 501 -8.30 19.21 17.34
CA THR A 501 -9.55 19.88 16.94
C THR A 501 -10.71 18.88 16.79
N LEU A 502 -10.49 17.74 16.13
CA LEU A 502 -11.50 16.70 15.92
C LEU A 502 -11.98 16.08 17.23
N LEU A 503 -11.06 15.75 18.15
CA LEU A 503 -11.40 15.18 19.45
C LEU A 503 -12.14 16.18 20.35
N HIS A 504 -11.77 17.46 20.32
CA HIS A 504 -12.50 18.54 21.01
C HIS A 504 -13.91 18.72 20.43
N ALA A 505 -14.08 18.57 19.11
CA ALA A 505 -15.39 18.57 18.46
C ALA A 505 -16.23 17.33 18.82
N GLY A 506 -15.61 16.31 19.43
CA GLY A 506 -16.26 15.11 19.94
C GLY A 506 -16.16 13.91 19.02
N VAL A 507 -15.29 13.92 17.99
CA VAL A 507 -14.97 12.73 17.20
C VAL A 507 -14.34 11.66 18.11
N THR A 508 -14.67 10.38 17.87
CA THR A 508 -14.23 9.24 18.70
C THR A 508 -13.34 8.27 17.92
N THR A 509 -13.18 8.46 16.61
CA THR A 509 -12.29 7.62 15.81
C THR A 509 -11.59 8.46 14.76
N VAL A 510 -10.27 8.39 14.68
CA VAL A 510 -9.50 9.02 13.61
C VAL A 510 -8.89 7.95 12.72
N SER A 511 -8.86 8.19 11.41
CA SER A 511 -8.36 7.23 10.43
C SER A 511 -7.42 7.89 9.43
N CYS A 512 -6.16 7.45 9.40
CA CYS A 512 -5.08 8.06 8.63
C CYS A 512 -4.27 7.02 7.84
N SER A 513 -3.32 7.46 7.01
CA SER A 513 -2.45 6.52 6.26
C SER A 513 -1.59 5.66 7.22
N PRO A 514 -1.15 4.45 6.81
CA PRO A 514 -0.45 3.52 7.69
C PRO A 514 0.72 4.14 8.48
N PHE A 515 1.58 4.89 7.81
CA PHE A 515 2.76 5.51 8.44
C PHE A 515 2.42 6.67 9.40
N ARG A 516 1.19 7.19 9.37
CA ARG A 516 0.74 8.23 10.32
C ARG A 516 0.07 7.65 11.56
N VAL A 517 -0.18 6.35 11.62
CA VAL A 517 -0.85 5.70 12.76
C VAL A 517 -0.11 5.91 14.08
N PRO A 518 1.22 5.74 14.19
CA PRO A 518 1.94 5.95 15.45
C PRO A 518 1.86 7.40 15.92
N LEU A 519 2.01 8.34 14.98
CA LEU A 519 1.86 9.78 15.22
C LEU A 519 0.45 10.11 15.74
N ALA A 520 -0.58 9.55 15.10
CA ALA A 520 -1.97 9.76 15.47
C ALA A 520 -2.31 9.18 16.85
N ARG A 521 -1.75 8.02 17.21
CA ARG A 521 -1.86 7.41 18.55
C ARG A 521 -1.30 8.34 19.62
N LEU A 522 -0.07 8.82 19.46
CA LEU A 522 0.52 9.73 20.43
C LEU A 522 -0.24 11.07 20.50
N ALA A 523 -0.61 11.65 19.36
CA ALA A 523 -1.38 12.90 19.32
C ALA A 523 -2.77 12.79 19.98
N ALA A 524 -3.49 11.68 19.75
CA ALA A 524 -4.78 11.45 20.37
C ALA A 524 -4.66 11.27 21.89
N ALA A 525 -3.70 10.48 22.37
CA ALA A 525 -3.47 10.30 23.81
C ALA A 525 -3.14 11.62 24.51
N ARG A 526 -2.25 12.45 23.93
CA ARG A 526 -1.91 13.77 24.44
C ARG A 526 -3.13 14.68 24.54
N THR A 527 -3.91 14.76 23.47
CA THR A 527 -5.14 15.56 23.45
C THR A 527 -6.09 15.13 24.56
N LEU A 528 -6.29 13.82 24.75
CA LEU A 528 -7.16 13.29 25.80
C LEU A 528 -6.66 13.66 27.21
N ILE A 529 -5.34 13.65 27.42
CA ILE A 529 -4.69 14.12 28.65
C ILE A 529 -4.96 15.61 28.88
N GLU A 530 -4.82 16.45 27.85
CA GLU A 530 -5.09 17.89 27.93
C GLU A 530 -6.56 18.20 28.20
N MET A 531 -7.47 17.42 27.62
CA MET A 531 -8.91 17.50 27.87
C MET A 531 -9.33 16.98 29.26
N GLY A 532 -8.41 16.39 30.04
CA GLY A 532 -8.73 15.74 31.31
C GLY A 532 -9.58 14.47 31.15
N ARG A 533 -9.60 13.86 29.96
CA ARG A 533 -10.32 12.62 29.63
C ARG A 533 -9.41 11.40 29.78
N VAL A 534 -8.80 11.26 30.95
CA VAL A 534 -7.89 10.13 31.26
C VAL A 534 -8.40 9.42 32.49
N ASP A 535 -8.54 8.10 32.39
CA ASP A 535 -8.71 7.25 33.55
C ASP A 535 -7.32 6.84 34.06
N GLU A 536 -6.82 7.53 35.09
CA GLU A 536 -5.51 7.21 35.69
C GLU A 536 -5.42 5.75 36.16
N SER A 537 -6.55 5.12 36.50
CA SER A 537 -6.57 3.72 36.93
C SER A 537 -6.37 2.72 35.80
N ALA A 538 -6.62 3.14 34.55
CA ALA A 538 -6.40 2.35 33.35
C ALA A 538 -4.96 2.44 32.83
N VAL A 539 -4.18 3.44 33.28
CA VAL A 539 -2.78 3.65 32.86
C VAL A 539 -1.84 2.91 33.81
N THR A 540 -1.14 1.91 33.28
CA THR A 540 -0.26 1.04 34.05
C THR A 540 1.18 1.07 33.53
N PRO A 541 2.19 0.94 34.42
CA PRO A 541 3.60 0.84 34.02
C PRO A 541 3.94 -0.49 33.35
N ALA A 542 3.07 -1.49 33.46
CA ALA A 542 3.25 -2.76 32.77
C ALA A 542 3.14 -2.52 31.26
N PRO A 543 3.88 -3.27 30.43
CA PRO A 543 3.65 -3.25 28.99
C PRO A 543 2.17 -3.60 28.76
N SER A 544 1.44 -2.76 28.02
CA SER A 544 0.15 -3.20 27.53
C SER A 544 0.41 -4.45 26.71
N THR A 545 -0.35 -5.51 26.98
CA THR A 545 -0.34 -6.75 26.21
C THR A 545 -0.95 -6.56 24.80
N THR A 546 -0.74 -5.40 24.18
CA THR A 546 -1.07 -5.09 22.79
C THR A 546 0.16 -5.14 21.87
N ALA A 547 1.29 -5.66 22.36
CA ALA A 547 2.19 -6.36 21.45
C ALA A 547 1.41 -7.55 20.90
N HIS A 548 1.13 -7.56 19.60
CA HIS A 548 0.94 -8.80 18.87
C HIS A 548 2.25 -9.59 19.00
N THR A 549 2.43 -10.24 20.16
CA THR A 549 3.42 -11.28 20.32
C THR A 549 2.97 -12.42 19.43
N ASP A 550 3.77 -12.70 18.41
CA ASP A 550 3.68 -13.88 17.58
C ASP A 550 3.44 -15.12 18.45
N SER A 551 2.23 -15.64 18.39
CA SER A 551 1.96 -17.04 18.62
C SER A 551 0.95 -17.48 17.58
N VAL A 552 1.46 -17.85 16.41
CA VAL A 552 0.69 -18.61 15.41
C VAL A 552 0.23 -19.91 16.08
N PRO A 553 -1.08 -20.19 16.19
CA PRO A 553 -1.54 -21.50 16.63
C PRO A 553 -1.15 -22.51 15.55
N ALA A 554 -0.45 -23.58 15.95
CA ALA A 554 -0.10 -24.68 15.07
C ALA A 554 -1.36 -25.26 14.40
N ALA A 555 -1.53 -24.99 13.11
CA ALA A 555 -2.51 -25.69 12.27
C ALA A 555 -2.01 -27.11 12.01
N SER A 556 -2.74 -28.09 12.53
CA SER A 556 -2.48 -29.51 12.34
C SER A 556 -3.09 -30.03 11.03
N GLY A 557 -2.28 -30.73 10.22
CA GLY A 557 -2.70 -31.62 9.12
C GLY A 557 -2.32 -31.08 7.73
N ALA A 558 -1.71 -31.81 6.80
CA ALA A 558 -1.53 -33.25 6.64
C ALA A 558 -0.23 -33.54 5.84
N ALA A 559 0.35 -34.72 6.08
CA ALA A 559 1.59 -35.18 5.45
C ALA A 559 1.42 -35.50 3.95
N GLY A 560 2.29 -34.93 3.12
CA GLY A 560 2.59 -35.37 1.75
C GLY A 560 4.09 -35.61 1.62
N GLY A 561 4.49 -36.82 1.24
CA GLY A 561 5.89 -37.25 1.21
C GLY A 561 6.68 -36.62 0.05
N GLY A 562 7.69 -35.82 0.39
CA GLY A 562 8.76 -35.37 -0.50
C GLY A 562 10.09 -35.45 0.25
N THR A 563 11.17 -35.76 -0.45
CA THR A 563 12.53 -35.94 0.10
C THR A 563 12.97 -34.73 0.93
N VAL A 564 13.35 -34.97 2.19
CA VAL A 564 13.80 -33.96 3.15
C VAL A 564 15.11 -33.34 2.66
N VAL A 565 15.06 -32.08 2.23
CA VAL A 565 16.27 -31.25 2.02
C VAL A 565 16.79 -30.86 3.39
N ASP A 566 18.05 -31.22 3.69
CA ASP A 566 18.71 -30.82 4.94
C ASP A 566 18.97 -29.31 4.89
N VAL A 567 18.18 -28.53 5.65
CA VAL A 567 18.31 -27.07 5.69
C VAL A 567 19.51 -26.73 6.57
N ASP A 568 20.56 -26.21 5.94
CA ASP A 568 21.79 -25.80 6.60
C ASP A 568 22.03 -24.28 6.50
N GLU A 569 23.00 -23.78 7.26
CA GLU A 569 23.39 -22.37 7.30
C GLU A 569 23.67 -21.80 5.90
N LEU A 570 24.34 -22.59 5.04
CA LEU A 570 24.65 -22.16 3.67
C LEU A 570 23.37 -21.97 2.86
N MET A 571 22.40 -22.88 2.99
CA MET A 571 21.14 -22.79 2.27
C MET A 571 20.35 -21.53 2.62
N VAL A 572 20.30 -21.21 3.92
CA VAL A 572 19.60 -20.02 4.43
C VAL A 572 20.27 -18.74 3.91
N LEU A 573 21.60 -18.63 4.05
CA LEU A 573 22.35 -17.50 3.52
C LEU A 573 22.25 -17.38 1.99
N HIS A 574 22.19 -18.52 1.28
CA HIS A 574 22.15 -18.55 -0.17
C HIS A 574 20.81 -18.08 -0.74
N VAL A 575 19.68 -18.48 -0.16
CA VAL A 575 18.35 -17.94 -0.52
C VAL A 575 18.29 -16.43 -0.31
N MET A 576 18.85 -15.94 0.80
CA MET A 576 18.92 -14.49 1.04
C MET A 576 19.80 -13.76 0.03
N ARG A 577 20.89 -14.39 -0.41
CA ARG A 577 21.76 -13.80 -1.43
C ARG A 577 21.03 -13.64 -2.76
N LEU A 578 20.23 -14.63 -3.15
CA LEU A 578 19.47 -14.65 -4.39
C LEU A 578 18.33 -13.63 -4.38
N ARG A 579 17.59 -13.54 -3.28
CA ARG A 579 16.42 -12.64 -3.18
C ARG A 579 16.77 -11.21 -2.75
N GLY A 580 17.93 -11.01 -2.15
CA GLY A 580 18.34 -9.72 -1.53
C GLY A 580 17.60 -9.42 -0.23
N PHE A 581 16.26 -9.47 -0.26
CA PHE A 581 15.35 -9.36 0.87
C PHE A 581 14.28 -10.44 0.80
N ALA A 582 13.92 -11.05 1.93
CA ALA A 582 12.87 -12.08 1.95
C ALA A 582 11.99 -11.97 3.19
N THR A 583 10.67 -12.01 2.99
CA THR A 583 9.70 -12.18 4.08
C THR A 583 9.77 -13.61 4.64
N PRO A 584 9.35 -13.87 5.90
CA PRO A 584 9.34 -15.21 6.46
C PRO A 584 8.63 -16.24 5.57
N ASP A 585 7.47 -15.90 5.01
CA ASP A 585 6.68 -16.81 4.17
C ASP A 585 7.37 -17.10 2.84
N ALA A 586 7.83 -16.07 2.13
CA ALA A 586 8.58 -16.22 0.88
C ALA A 586 9.89 -17.00 1.07
N PHE A 587 10.46 -16.91 2.27
CA PHE A 587 11.66 -17.63 2.65
C PHE A 587 11.37 -19.10 2.97
N ILE A 588 10.25 -19.42 3.64
CA ILE A 588 9.78 -20.80 3.87
C ILE A 588 9.47 -21.48 2.54
N GLU A 589 8.84 -20.78 1.60
CA GLU A 589 8.55 -21.29 0.25
C GLU A 589 9.84 -21.62 -0.53
N SER A 590 10.85 -20.76 -0.44
CA SER A 590 12.14 -20.94 -1.12
C SER A 590 13.03 -22.02 -0.49
N VAL A 591 12.99 -22.14 0.84
CA VAL A 591 13.79 -23.11 1.61
C VAL A 591 13.11 -24.48 1.65
N GLY A 592 11.77 -24.53 1.54
CA GLY A 592 10.97 -25.75 1.61
C GLY A 592 10.79 -26.28 3.03
N ALA A 593 11.22 -25.54 4.06
CA ALA A 593 11.00 -25.84 5.47
C ALA A 593 11.13 -24.57 6.32
N ASN A 594 10.68 -24.64 7.58
CA ASN A 594 10.82 -23.56 8.54
C ASN A 594 12.31 -23.42 8.99
N PRO A 595 12.96 -22.27 8.72
CA PRO A 595 14.37 -22.04 9.05
C PRO A 595 14.60 -21.32 10.40
N ASP A 596 13.56 -21.07 11.20
CA ASP A 596 13.57 -20.07 12.28
C ASP A 596 14.73 -20.27 13.27
N ALA A 597 15.05 -21.53 13.58
CA ALA A 597 16.17 -21.85 14.47
C ALA A 597 17.54 -21.46 13.89
N ILE A 598 17.73 -21.60 12.57
CA ILE A 598 18.96 -21.23 11.87
C ILE A 598 19.01 -19.72 11.65
N LEU A 599 17.87 -19.11 11.30
CA LEU A 599 17.75 -17.66 11.18
C LEU A 599 18.06 -16.96 12.50
N ALA A 600 17.53 -17.45 13.61
CA ALA A 600 17.82 -16.91 14.94
C ALA A 600 19.33 -16.94 15.24
N GLY A 601 20.01 -18.06 14.94
CA GLY A 601 21.46 -18.19 15.12
C GLY A 601 22.28 -17.29 14.18
N LEU A 602 21.83 -17.11 12.94
CA LEU A 602 22.47 -16.22 11.97
C LEU A 602 22.28 -14.74 12.28
N VAL A 603 21.14 -14.38 12.88
CA VAL A 603 20.86 -13.04 13.39
C VAL A 603 21.72 -12.76 14.62
N GLU A 604 21.79 -13.70 15.57
CA GLU A 604 22.67 -13.58 16.74
C GLU A 604 24.16 -13.46 16.35
N SER A 605 24.55 -14.15 15.27
CA SER A 605 25.92 -14.11 14.74
C SER A 605 26.22 -12.85 13.88
N GLY A 606 25.23 -12.00 13.62
CA GLY A 606 25.39 -10.77 12.83
C GLY A 606 25.53 -10.99 11.32
N TYR A 607 25.31 -12.20 10.80
CA TYR A 607 25.37 -12.50 9.37
C TYR A 607 24.07 -12.16 8.64
N VAL A 608 22.96 -12.18 9.36
CA VAL A 608 21.63 -11.87 8.85
C VAL A 608 21.05 -10.74 9.70
N ARG A 609 20.46 -9.73 9.06
CA ARG A 609 19.69 -8.71 9.74
C ARG A 609 18.22 -8.93 9.45
N PHE A 610 17.43 -9.05 10.52
CA PHE A 610 15.99 -8.91 10.40
C PHE A 610 15.63 -7.42 10.40
N MET A 611 14.92 -6.99 9.36
CA MET A 611 14.40 -5.63 9.22
C MET A 611 12.97 -5.62 9.74
N GLU A 612 12.84 -5.39 11.05
CA GLU A 612 11.57 -5.48 11.77
C GLU A 612 10.47 -4.60 11.14
N ALA A 613 10.83 -3.38 10.72
CA ALA A 613 9.93 -2.44 10.04
C ALA A 613 9.38 -2.91 8.68
N ARG A 614 9.97 -3.95 8.07
CA ARG A 614 9.57 -4.49 6.76
C ARG A 614 9.25 -5.97 6.79
N SER A 615 9.36 -6.62 7.95
CA SER A 615 9.24 -8.06 8.12
C SER A 615 10.05 -8.85 7.08
N MET A 616 11.28 -8.39 6.81
CA MET A 616 12.17 -9.03 5.84
C MET A 616 13.54 -9.27 6.45
N TYR A 617 14.15 -10.38 6.09
CA TYR A 617 15.54 -10.62 6.39
C TYR A 617 16.43 -10.16 5.23
N SER A 618 17.66 -9.73 5.54
CA SER A 618 18.68 -9.36 4.57
C SER A 618 20.06 -9.83 5.03
N LEU A 619 20.98 -10.05 4.07
CA LEU A 619 22.38 -10.32 4.41
C LEU A 619 23.10 -9.04 4.83
N THR A 620 23.82 -9.12 5.94
CA THR A 620 24.82 -8.11 6.30
C THR A 620 26.05 -8.22 5.40
N THR A 621 26.98 -7.28 5.53
CA THR A 621 28.26 -7.36 4.81
C THR A 621 29.06 -8.59 5.27
N GLU A 622 29.13 -8.86 6.58
CA GLU A 622 29.77 -10.09 7.08
C GLU A 622 29.03 -11.35 6.60
N GLY A 623 27.70 -11.32 6.51
CA GLY A 623 26.90 -12.43 5.99
C GLY A 623 27.17 -12.75 4.53
N ARG A 624 27.39 -11.73 3.69
CA ARG A 624 27.80 -11.90 2.29
C ARG A 624 29.19 -12.53 2.17
N GLU A 625 30.15 -12.12 3.00
CA GLU A 625 31.50 -12.69 3.03
C GLU A 625 31.49 -14.15 3.53
N ARG A 626 30.69 -14.43 4.56
CA ARG A 626 30.45 -15.77 5.10
C ARG A 626 29.84 -16.69 4.03
N HIS A 627 28.79 -16.22 3.35
CA HIS A 627 28.16 -16.92 2.23
C HIS A 627 29.16 -17.23 1.12
N ALA A 628 29.92 -16.23 0.66
CA ALA A 628 30.90 -16.40 -0.41
C ALA A 628 31.98 -17.43 -0.05
N THR A 629 32.44 -17.42 1.20
CA THR A 629 33.42 -18.40 1.71
C THR A 629 32.86 -19.81 1.72
N MET A 630 31.66 -20.00 2.29
CA MET A 630 31.00 -21.31 2.36
C MET A 630 30.64 -21.86 0.97
N LEU A 631 30.24 -20.99 0.04
CA LEU A 631 29.94 -21.36 -1.34
C LEU A 631 31.22 -21.78 -2.09
N ALA A 632 32.34 -21.08 -1.89
CA ALA A 632 33.63 -21.44 -2.46
C ALA A 632 34.15 -22.80 -1.94
N GLU A 633 33.99 -23.08 -0.64
CA GLU A 633 34.36 -24.38 -0.04
C GLU A 633 33.56 -25.56 -0.63
N ARG A 634 32.26 -25.36 -0.90
CA ARG A 634 31.41 -26.38 -1.54
C ARG A 634 31.73 -26.58 -3.02
N ARG A 635 32.11 -25.53 -3.73
CA ARG A 635 32.55 -25.61 -5.14
C ARG A 635 33.77 -26.52 -5.31
N HIS A 636 34.74 -26.47 -4.39
CA HIS A 636 35.97 -27.26 -4.46
C HIS A 636 35.79 -28.75 -4.09
N SER A 637 34.63 -29.13 -3.54
CA SER A 637 34.35 -30.49 -3.05
C SER A 637 33.33 -31.28 -3.89
N ALA A 638 32.77 -30.67 -4.95
CA ALA A 638 31.78 -31.32 -5.81
C ALA A 638 32.45 -32.27 -6.85
N PRO A 639 32.07 -33.56 -6.91
CA PRO A 639 32.67 -34.56 -7.81
C PRO A 639 32.07 -34.61 -9.24
N VAL A 640 31.32 -33.59 -9.67
CA VAL A 640 30.53 -33.60 -10.92
C VAL A 640 30.91 -32.42 -11.84
N ASP A 641 30.78 -32.61 -13.16
CA ASP A 641 31.02 -31.58 -14.19
C ASP A 641 29.91 -30.51 -14.22
N ILE A 642 29.93 -29.64 -13.21
CA ILE A 642 28.98 -28.53 -13.06
C ILE A 642 29.08 -27.54 -14.26
N ALA A 643 30.28 -27.38 -14.84
CA ALA A 643 30.48 -26.52 -16.01
C ALA A 643 29.74 -27.07 -17.24
N GLY A 644 29.90 -28.35 -17.55
CA GLY A 644 29.18 -28.98 -18.65
C GLY A 644 27.66 -29.02 -18.45
N ALA A 645 27.18 -29.21 -17.21
CA ALA A 645 25.75 -29.14 -16.92
C ALA A 645 25.18 -27.72 -17.06
N TYR A 646 25.96 -26.70 -16.69
CA TYR A 646 25.59 -25.30 -16.88
C TYR A 646 25.50 -24.91 -18.35
N GLU A 647 26.44 -25.36 -19.20
CA GLU A 647 26.36 -25.11 -20.65
C GLU A 647 25.07 -25.69 -21.26
N ARG A 648 24.67 -26.90 -20.84
CA ARG A 648 23.38 -27.49 -21.24
C ARG A 648 22.18 -26.71 -20.70
N PHE A 649 22.28 -26.19 -19.48
CA PHE A 649 21.26 -25.30 -18.92
C PHE A 649 21.12 -24.00 -19.73
N LEU A 650 22.21 -23.42 -20.23
CA LEU A 650 22.15 -22.19 -21.05
C LEU A 650 21.41 -22.39 -22.38
N GLU A 651 21.50 -23.59 -22.98
CA GLU A 651 20.68 -23.95 -24.15
C GLU A 651 19.19 -23.95 -23.80
N LEU A 652 18.81 -24.52 -22.65
CA LEU A 652 17.44 -24.52 -22.14
C LEU A 652 16.98 -23.10 -21.77
N ASN A 653 17.86 -22.29 -21.19
CA ASN A 653 17.55 -20.90 -20.82
C ASN A 653 17.24 -20.05 -22.06
N THR A 654 17.98 -20.25 -23.15
CA THR A 654 17.71 -19.60 -24.43
C THR A 654 16.32 -20.02 -24.95
N ALA A 655 16.03 -21.31 -24.94
CA ALA A 655 14.71 -21.82 -25.33
C ALA A 655 13.58 -21.29 -24.42
N PHE A 656 13.85 -21.08 -23.13
CA PHE A 656 12.90 -20.53 -22.18
C PHE A 656 12.61 -19.05 -22.44
N LYS A 657 13.64 -18.24 -22.75
CA LYS A 657 13.49 -16.84 -23.15
C LYS A 657 12.64 -16.69 -24.42
N ASP A 658 12.91 -17.51 -25.43
CA ASP A 658 12.13 -17.54 -26.67
C ASP A 658 10.67 -17.94 -26.41
N LEU A 659 10.47 -18.86 -25.45
CA LEU A 659 9.14 -19.30 -25.05
C LEU A 659 8.39 -18.21 -24.26
N CYS A 660 9.05 -17.48 -23.35
CA CYS A 660 8.45 -16.34 -22.66
C CYS A 660 8.07 -15.24 -23.65
N THR A 661 8.93 -14.97 -24.64
CA THR A 661 8.63 -14.04 -25.72
C THR A 661 7.42 -14.51 -26.54
N SER A 662 7.33 -15.80 -26.87
CA SER A 662 6.17 -16.39 -27.55
C SER A 662 4.90 -16.30 -26.70
N TRP A 663 5.02 -16.46 -25.39
CA TRP A 663 3.88 -16.36 -24.47
C TRP A 663 3.36 -14.93 -24.36
N GLN A 664 4.26 -13.94 -24.38
CA GLN A 664 3.94 -12.52 -24.26
C GLN A 664 3.58 -11.85 -25.58
N LEU A 665 4.05 -12.37 -26.72
CA LEU A 665 3.86 -11.78 -28.04
C LEU A 665 3.34 -12.79 -29.05
N ARG A 666 2.26 -12.44 -29.73
CA ARG A 666 1.71 -13.17 -30.87
C ARG A 666 1.79 -12.28 -32.12
N ASN A 667 2.51 -12.73 -33.14
CA ASN A 667 2.76 -11.96 -34.38
C ASN A 667 3.39 -10.57 -34.18
N GLY A 668 4.12 -10.35 -33.09
CA GLY A 668 4.77 -9.07 -32.77
C GLY A 668 3.88 -8.08 -31.99
N GLU A 669 2.65 -8.47 -31.66
CA GLU A 669 1.74 -7.72 -30.79
C GLU A 669 1.58 -8.46 -29.45
N GLN A 670 1.16 -7.75 -28.40
CA GLN A 670 0.93 -8.34 -27.08
C GLN A 670 -0.09 -9.49 -27.19
N ASN A 671 0.28 -10.66 -26.66
CA ASN A 671 -0.61 -11.81 -26.59
C ASN A 671 -1.73 -11.50 -25.58
N ASP A 672 -2.95 -11.37 -26.09
CA ASP A 672 -4.17 -11.12 -25.32
C ASP A 672 -4.81 -12.41 -24.78
N HIS A 673 -4.17 -13.56 -25.01
CA HIS A 673 -4.62 -14.90 -24.61
C HIS A 673 -6.01 -15.27 -25.14
N SER A 674 -6.43 -14.64 -26.25
CA SER A 674 -7.73 -14.91 -26.89
C SER A 674 -7.73 -16.19 -27.73
N ASP A 675 -6.56 -16.77 -27.99
CA ASP A 675 -6.34 -17.90 -28.91
C ASP A 675 -5.81 -19.11 -28.14
N ALA A 676 -6.76 -19.94 -27.72
CA ALA A 676 -6.50 -21.09 -26.88
C ALA A 676 -5.55 -22.12 -27.54
N ASP A 677 -5.54 -22.23 -28.87
CA ASP A 677 -4.66 -23.18 -29.57
C ASP A 677 -3.20 -22.69 -29.55
N TYR A 678 -2.99 -21.38 -29.69
CA TYR A 678 -1.67 -20.76 -29.58
C TYR A 678 -1.09 -20.91 -28.16
N ASP A 679 -1.91 -20.60 -27.14
CA ASP A 679 -1.52 -20.72 -25.74
C ASP A 679 -1.26 -22.18 -25.36
N ALA A 680 -2.11 -23.11 -25.80
CA ALA A 680 -1.90 -24.53 -25.57
C ALA A 680 -0.56 -25.02 -26.15
N GLY A 681 -0.15 -24.52 -27.32
CA GLY A 681 1.16 -24.81 -27.91
C GLY A 681 2.33 -24.28 -27.08
N CYS A 682 2.19 -23.11 -26.47
CA CYS A 682 3.20 -22.56 -25.55
C CYS A 682 3.28 -23.38 -24.25
N ILE A 683 2.15 -23.80 -23.70
CA ILE A 683 2.08 -24.64 -22.49
C ILE A 683 2.72 -26.02 -22.73
N GLU A 684 2.48 -26.63 -23.90
CA GLU A 684 3.11 -27.90 -24.27
C GLU A 684 4.64 -27.77 -24.38
N ARG A 685 5.12 -26.68 -24.98
CA ARG A 685 6.55 -26.35 -25.04
C ARG A 685 7.15 -26.12 -23.65
N LEU A 686 6.41 -25.47 -22.74
CA LEU A 686 6.82 -25.28 -21.35
C LEU A 686 6.98 -26.62 -20.63
N GLY A 687 6.02 -27.54 -20.81
CA GLY A 687 6.08 -28.88 -20.21
C GLY A 687 7.27 -29.72 -20.72
N THR A 688 7.58 -29.61 -22.01
CA THR A 688 8.77 -30.25 -22.60
C THR A 688 10.05 -29.66 -22.01
N LEU A 689 10.15 -28.33 -21.97
CA LEU A 689 11.30 -27.61 -21.42
C LEU A 689 11.52 -27.92 -19.93
N ASN A 690 10.45 -28.01 -19.14
CA ASN A 690 10.53 -28.41 -17.73
C ASN A 690 11.05 -29.85 -17.57
N THR A 691 10.64 -30.76 -18.46
CA THR A 691 11.12 -32.15 -18.45
C THR A 691 12.61 -32.21 -18.75
N ASP A 692 13.08 -31.47 -19.75
CA ASP A 692 14.50 -31.42 -20.11
C ASP A 692 15.34 -30.75 -19.02
N ALA A 693 14.81 -29.68 -18.40
CA ALA A 693 15.45 -29.00 -17.27
C ALA A 693 15.59 -29.92 -16.06
N ARG A 694 14.59 -30.78 -15.80
CA ARG A 694 14.63 -31.75 -14.69
C ARG A 694 15.85 -32.65 -14.77
N ASP A 695 16.21 -33.16 -15.94
CA ASP A 695 17.34 -34.06 -16.10
C ASP A 695 18.67 -33.34 -15.81
N VAL A 696 18.82 -32.11 -16.32
CA VAL A 696 20.00 -31.26 -16.09
C VAL A 696 20.12 -30.87 -14.60
N ILE A 697 19.01 -30.46 -13.97
CA ILE A 697 18.98 -30.11 -12.55
C ILE A 697 19.25 -31.35 -11.69
N ALA A 698 18.70 -32.52 -12.01
CA ALA A 698 18.89 -33.76 -11.25
C ALA A 698 20.35 -34.23 -11.27
N GLU A 699 21.05 -34.08 -12.41
CA GLU A 699 22.48 -34.35 -12.50
C GLU A 699 23.27 -33.45 -11.54
N MET A 700 23.03 -32.14 -11.56
CA MET A 700 23.71 -31.19 -10.67
C MET A 700 23.31 -31.42 -9.20
N ALA A 701 22.05 -31.77 -8.94
CA ALA A 701 21.53 -32.05 -7.61
C ALA A 701 22.18 -33.30 -6.96
N SER A 702 22.69 -34.24 -7.76
CA SER A 702 23.43 -35.39 -7.25
C SER A 702 24.73 -35.01 -6.53
N ALA A 703 25.35 -33.89 -6.91
CA ALA A 703 26.51 -33.31 -6.24
C ALA A 703 26.15 -32.16 -5.28
N LEU A 704 25.10 -31.40 -5.60
CA LEU A 704 24.64 -30.25 -4.84
C LEU A 704 23.13 -30.39 -4.53
N PRO A 705 22.78 -31.16 -3.47
CA PRO A 705 21.38 -31.50 -3.16
C PRO A 705 20.41 -30.31 -3.11
N ARG A 706 20.89 -29.11 -2.75
CA ARG A 706 20.10 -27.86 -2.75
C ARG A 706 19.48 -27.51 -4.10
N LEU A 707 20.08 -27.89 -5.23
CA LEU A 707 19.52 -27.63 -6.57
C LEU A 707 18.27 -28.47 -6.84
N GLY A 708 18.08 -29.59 -6.15
CA GLY A 708 16.93 -30.47 -6.33
C GLY A 708 15.58 -29.81 -6.00
N ARG A 709 15.57 -28.71 -5.22
CA ARG A 709 14.34 -27.98 -4.87
C ARG A 709 13.65 -27.34 -6.07
N TYR A 710 14.44 -26.91 -7.07
CA TYR A 710 13.89 -26.18 -8.22
C TYR A 710 13.02 -27.10 -9.07
N VAL A 711 13.34 -28.40 -9.14
CA VAL A 711 12.51 -29.40 -9.83
C VAL A 711 11.08 -29.41 -9.29
N GLY A 712 10.92 -29.51 -7.95
CA GLY A 712 9.59 -29.56 -7.34
C GLY A 712 8.81 -28.26 -7.55
N ARG A 713 9.49 -27.10 -7.45
CA ARG A 713 8.85 -25.79 -7.64
C ARG A 713 8.43 -25.56 -9.09
N LEU A 714 9.29 -25.88 -10.06
CA LEU A 714 8.98 -25.79 -11.49
C LEU A 714 7.86 -26.76 -11.89
N ASP A 715 7.80 -27.95 -11.28
CA ASP A 715 6.74 -28.93 -11.52
C ASP A 715 5.37 -28.42 -11.05
N VAL A 716 5.30 -27.81 -9.86
CA VAL A 716 4.07 -27.22 -9.33
C VAL A 716 3.61 -26.05 -10.21
N ALA A 717 4.51 -25.12 -10.52
CA ALA A 717 4.19 -23.98 -11.38
C ALA A 717 3.75 -24.42 -12.79
N GLY A 718 4.45 -25.39 -13.39
CA GLY A 718 4.10 -25.93 -14.71
C GLY A 718 2.75 -26.66 -14.70
N ALA A 719 2.41 -27.38 -13.63
CA ALA A 719 1.12 -28.02 -13.47
C ALA A 719 -0.02 -26.99 -13.31
N ASP A 720 0.22 -25.89 -12.58
CA ASP A 720 -0.76 -24.81 -12.44
C ASP A 720 -1.02 -24.11 -13.77
N VAL A 721 0.03 -23.86 -14.56
CA VAL A 721 -0.09 -23.32 -15.92
C VAL A 721 -0.92 -24.25 -16.81
N ALA A 722 -0.65 -25.56 -16.77
CA ALA A 722 -1.42 -26.56 -17.52
C ALA A 722 -2.88 -26.67 -17.05
N ALA A 723 -3.16 -26.32 -15.80
CA ALA A 723 -4.52 -26.27 -15.23
C ALA A 723 -5.28 -24.98 -15.58
N GLY A 724 -4.68 -24.07 -16.36
CA GLY A 724 -5.30 -22.83 -16.84
C GLY A 724 -4.98 -21.60 -16.00
N ASN A 725 -4.06 -21.69 -15.03
CA ASN A 725 -3.57 -20.53 -14.29
C ASN A 725 -2.45 -19.84 -15.08
N THR A 726 -2.81 -19.00 -16.04
CA THR A 726 -1.88 -18.32 -16.95
C THR A 726 -0.88 -17.40 -16.22
N ASN A 727 -1.28 -16.84 -15.08
CA ASN A 727 -0.38 -16.04 -14.23
C ASN A 727 0.80 -16.86 -13.69
N ARG A 728 0.69 -18.18 -13.57
CA ARG A 728 1.80 -19.03 -13.11
C ARG A 728 2.88 -19.27 -14.17
N PHE A 729 2.71 -18.74 -15.39
CA PHE A 729 3.73 -18.84 -16.45
C PHE A 729 4.79 -17.75 -16.28
N THR A 730 4.40 -16.49 -16.43
CA THR A 730 5.28 -15.30 -16.39
C THR A 730 4.81 -14.21 -15.43
N GLY A 731 3.80 -14.49 -14.60
CA GLY A 731 3.30 -13.54 -13.62
C GLY A 731 4.34 -13.19 -12.56
N VAL A 732 4.24 -11.98 -12.04
CA VAL A 732 5.18 -11.41 -11.09
C VAL A 732 4.64 -11.60 -9.66
N MET A 733 5.53 -11.84 -8.70
CA MET A 733 5.17 -11.98 -7.26
C MET A 733 4.22 -13.14 -6.96
N CYS A 734 4.18 -14.17 -7.80
CA CYS A 734 3.28 -15.32 -7.63
C CYS A 734 4.00 -16.68 -7.76
N GLU A 735 5.33 -16.70 -7.53
CA GLU A 735 6.21 -17.85 -7.78
C GLU A 735 5.93 -18.49 -9.15
N SER A 736 5.86 -17.67 -10.20
CA SER A 736 5.64 -18.19 -11.54
C SER A 736 6.79 -19.10 -11.99
N PHE A 737 6.55 -19.90 -13.03
CA PHE A 737 7.59 -20.72 -13.65
C PHE A 737 8.80 -19.85 -14.03
N HIS A 738 8.55 -18.64 -14.54
CA HIS A 738 9.58 -17.64 -14.82
C HIS A 738 10.38 -17.23 -13.58
N ASP A 739 9.72 -16.87 -12.47
CA ASP A 739 10.41 -16.43 -11.24
C ASP A 739 11.35 -17.52 -10.71
N ILE A 740 10.85 -18.76 -10.68
CA ILE A 740 11.61 -19.93 -10.21
C ILE A 740 12.78 -20.23 -11.16
N TRP A 741 12.58 -20.07 -12.47
CA TRP A 741 13.60 -20.27 -13.49
C TRP A 741 14.75 -19.24 -13.37
N MET A 742 14.41 -17.98 -13.15
CA MET A 742 15.40 -16.92 -12.95
C MET A 742 16.17 -17.10 -11.63
N GLU A 743 15.50 -17.55 -10.57
CA GLU A 743 16.15 -17.92 -9.31
C GLU A 743 17.17 -19.07 -9.50
N LEU A 744 16.81 -20.09 -10.29
CA LEU A 744 17.72 -21.19 -10.66
C LEU A 744 18.91 -20.70 -11.48
N HIS A 745 18.68 -19.83 -12.48
CA HIS A 745 19.77 -19.31 -13.31
C HIS A 745 20.77 -18.50 -12.46
N GLU A 746 20.30 -17.61 -11.60
CA GLU A 746 21.15 -16.83 -10.70
C GLU A 746 21.96 -17.71 -9.74
N ASP A 747 21.35 -18.78 -9.20
CA ASP A 747 22.04 -19.77 -8.37
C ASP A 747 23.20 -20.43 -9.13
N LEU A 748 22.96 -20.81 -10.39
CA LEU A 748 23.98 -21.42 -11.25
C LEU A 748 25.10 -20.43 -11.63
N ILE A 749 24.79 -19.16 -11.90
CA ILE A 749 25.80 -18.10 -12.12
C ILE A 749 26.72 -17.96 -10.90
N LEU A 750 26.12 -17.84 -9.71
CA LEU A 750 26.85 -17.73 -8.45
C LEU A 750 27.72 -18.96 -8.18
N LEU A 751 27.24 -20.15 -8.54
CA LEU A 751 27.99 -21.40 -8.42
C LEU A 751 29.22 -21.42 -9.33
N GLN A 752 29.13 -20.85 -10.53
CA GLN A 752 30.26 -20.72 -11.45
C GLN A 752 31.20 -19.56 -11.09
N GLY A 753 30.81 -18.67 -10.18
CA GLY A 753 31.59 -17.49 -9.82
C GLY A 753 31.85 -16.58 -11.02
N ILE A 754 30.90 -16.53 -11.96
CA ILE A 754 30.91 -15.66 -13.14
C ILE A 754 30.27 -14.34 -12.73
N ASP A 755 30.85 -13.21 -13.14
CA ASP A 755 30.21 -11.91 -12.99
C ASP A 755 29.10 -11.76 -14.06
N ARG A 756 27.91 -11.31 -13.66
CA ARG A 756 26.74 -11.15 -14.54
C ARG A 756 27.02 -10.19 -15.71
N ALA A 757 27.96 -9.25 -15.54
CA ALA A 757 28.41 -8.37 -16.62
C ALA A 757 29.24 -9.10 -17.70
N GLU A 758 29.84 -10.25 -17.39
CA GLU A 758 30.70 -11.04 -18.29
C GLU A 758 29.94 -12.17 -19.01
N GLU A 759 28.75 -12.54 -18.54
CA GLU A 759 27.96 -13.66 -19.06
C GLU A 759 27.31 -13.39 -20.44
N GLY A 760 27.12 -12.11 -20.81
CA GLY A 760 26.69 -11.71 -22.16
C GLY A 760 25.29 -12.15 -22.59
N SER A 761 24.46 -12.66 -21.68
CA SER A 761 23.08 -13.10 -21.93
C SER A 761 22.09 -11.96 -21.60
N PHE A 762 21.97 -10.99 -22.51
CA PHE A 762 20.77 -10.15 -22.62
C PHE A 762 19.85 -10.78 -23.67
#